data_AF-A0A821NW20-F1
#
_entry.id   AF-A0A821NW20-F1
#
_cell.length_a   1.000
_cell.length_b   1.000
_cell.length_c   1.000
_cell.angle_alpha   90.00
_cell.angle_beta   90.00
_cell.angle_gamma   90.00
#
_symmetry.space_group_name_H-M   'P 1'
#
loop_
_entity.id
_entity.type
_entity.pdbx_description
1 polymer ?
#
loop_
_entity_poly.entity_id
_entity_poly.type
_entity_poly.pdbx_seq_one_letter_code
_entity_poly.pdbx_strand_id
1 'polypeptide(L)'
;MCYRAGVIFLLLSFESTYFTARAQHVPNSRISFNTVQGWGVKLGTELYHFGEFITRKKEVEDSWKSAQIESRDGEKLVQSVADDIRAMMELKISAVKRIVEAAENMAFDKQDDPVPEDFQFFNSKEMEDLLDDSITTTPEPEFHNENNIDRPPSKNVRLYQNPHFSNIPVNINFTSVHVPTNVYAWAPEVIKGIHWSEGLDTHFINNYQSDPTLSWQYFGSSTGFMRHYPAMKWRADPVDIYDCRTRAWYMEAAASPKDVIVLVDRSGSMTGQRRDIAKHVVTNILDTLGNNDFVNVMTFADTVEEIVPCFEDSLVQATLGNIREFKLALENFETMEIANFSAALTRAFDLLEIYRNNSGGANCNQAIMLVTDGVPYNYKEIFEKYNWKYDTPVRVFTYLIGREVADVREVKWMACANRGYYVHLSTLAEVRERVLEHVNVLARPLVLQREKHPVVWTPVYANVTDPKVADYLWEQRERAEQKERFMSQRRDKALFNSEKEQNRRWKITQMKQGQYSEIGNSQYQLMTSVSMPIYDLRHNENITENVLINEAYWVSVTKESVEENGQKEMRIARLLGVAGTDVPLSEIQALMAPYKIGVNGYAFMVTNNGYILIHPDLRPVFQQILKPSYNSVDMIEVELFDDDRSPRNFSKELTALRQDVIDQKTGNKIMNVKYHMDDMKRVSRGKKHYFWTGISDSPFTLVVTIPENYGRHRITPPPTDDIHRLSLTSKNISARQYLSDKWSVHPDWLYCRHYERTFATPEDELLYFLERVAKPGWRWPAKPRPPEHHKNKQGHGHNGSVDSERKPAQRIEYYCDHGLMQALVYDARNTAWFNKSISESASDEKAAEFIQRFGYIVAFLATHSGLTRWQMHPPKEHDDKVEFGKVWPRAIDEVWYRRAVEQHYVDPLSYVYSVEMNTEKFPLNVSSALVTAAHAVFHSDGHRKAPAAVVGFQFKHERLTEWFDNITSSCEHNKECVTCASEEWDCYLVDNNGWIVVSKDSTQTGQFFGKIRPDIMLKLVEDEVYRTVHVIDYQAVCFREKKVTNPASTIRTPMENLRLIMSWFVTTSVWLYNSVSLTFAQSSYFDDVAYQNYENDEDTDDPSMSKPPTRIHERDFEKIVLINRTRPTPCDREMFLYQIDYKNLEAKLNKPLTECSRPFYAQLVNYTNMLLVVVDAMCAKKDVSILSIDPAEVQYNESLPCLKHKHPLYRKQPSSCIRNHTEESNIDMCGRGSLPTKNVLWVPFTILHILWIKIIF
;
A
#
# COMPACT_ATOMS: atom_id res chain seq x y z
N MET A 1 -62.08 16.48 -26.62
CA MET A 1 -63.20 15.76 -27.26
C MET A 1 -63.60 14.62 -26.32
N CYS A 2 -64.64 14.82 -25.49
CA CYS A 2 -66.00 14.24 -25.60
C CYS A 2 -66.03 12.76 -25.13
N TYR A 3 -66.71 12.36 -24.04
CA TYR A 3 -68.17 12.42 -23.76
C TYR A 3 -68.48 12.40 -22.23
N ARG A 4 -69.28 13.36 -21.69
CA ARG A 4 -70.67 13.25 -21.13
C ARG A 4 -70.88 12.26 -19.97
N ALA A 5 -71.08 12.73 -18.72
CA ALA A 5 -72.35 13.13 -18.04
C ALA A 5 -73.10 11.92 -17.41
N GLY A 6 -73.58 11.86 -16.16
CA GLY A 6 -73.70 12.77 -15.00
C GLY A 6 -74.99 12.40 -14.21
N VAL A 7 -75.00 12.61 -12.88
CA VAL A 7 -76.16 12.97 -12.00
C VAL A 7 -77.05 11.82 -11.42
N ILE A 8 -77.54 11.74 -10.16
CA ILE A 8 -77.43 12.44 -8.84
C ILE A 8 -78.16 11.56 -7.76
N PHE A 9 -77.70 11.65 -6.49
CA PHE A 9 -78.35 11.47 -5.16
C PHE A 9 -79.74 10.81 -4.97
N LEU A 10 -79.88 10.01 -3.88
CA LEU A 10 -80.75 10.30 -2.72
C LEU A 10 -80.65 9.30 -1.54
N LEU A 11 -80.53 9.85 -0.32
CA LEU A 11 -80.81 9.36 1.06
C LEU A 11 -79.83 8.36 1.71
N LEU A 12 -79.07 8.69 2.78
CA LEU A 12 -79.40 9.20 4.14
C LEU A 12 -80.17 8.19 5.02
N SER A 13 -79.47 7.58 6.00
CA SER A 13 -79.86 7.47 7.42
C SER A 13 -79.20 6.24 8.09
N PHE A 14 -78.16 6.45 8.90
CA PHE A 14 -77.91 5.84 10.23
C PHE A 14 -76.50 6.26 10.68
N GLU A 15 -76.31 7.58 10.80
CA GLU A 15 -75.36 8.12 11.77
C GLU A 15 -76.08 8.15 13.11
N SER A 16 -75.55 7.43 14.11
CA SER A 16 -75.73 7.83 15.50
C SER A 16 -74.55 7.33 16.34
N THR A 17 -73.89 8.30 16.98
CA THR A 17 -73.41 8.26 18.38
C THR A 17 -72.27 7.27 18.67
N TYR A 18 -71.08 7.68 19.11
CA TYR A 18 -70.83 8.34 20.39
C TYR A 18 -69.49 9.12 20.39
N PHE A 19 -69.59 10.36 20.86
CA PHE A 19 -68.57 11.19 21.54
C PHE A 19 -67.30 11.62 20.80
N THR A 20 -67.42 12.82 20.24
CA THR A 20 -66.41 13.87 20.30
C THR A 20 -65.97 14.12 21.75
N ALA A 21 -64.81 13.61 22.15
CA ALA A 21 -64.02 14.23 23.21
C ALA A 21 -63.11 15.27 22.53
N ARG A 22 -63.64 16.50 22.43
CA ARG A 22 -62.84 17.70 22.20
C ARG A 22 -61.90 17.85 23.39
N ALA A 23 -60.73 17.22 23.34
CA ALA A 23 -59.62 17.64 24.17
C ALA A 23 -59.24 19.04 23.67
N GLN A 24 -59.72 20.05 24.38
CA GLN A 24 -59.15 21.38 24.31
C GLN A 24 -57.64 21.22 24.49
N HIS A 25 -56.86 21.40 23.42
CA HIS A 25 -55.43 21.61 23.55
C HIS A 25 -55.25 22.90 24.36
N VAL A 26 -54.97 22.71 25.64
CA VAL A 26 -54.31 23.68 26.52
C VAL A 26 -53.09 24.21 25.75
N PRO A 27 -52.79 25.52 25.79
CA PRO A 27 -51.68 26.07 25.02
C PRO A 27 -50.38 25.39 25.46
N ASN A 28 -49.85 24.50 24.62
CA ASN A 28 -48.55 23.86 24.82
C ASN A 28 -47.53 24.95 25.15
N SER A 29 -46.90 24.82 26.31
CA SER A 29 -45.83 25.67 26.79
C SER A 29 -44.60 25.52 25.87
N ARG A 30 -44.51 26.39 24.86
CA ARG A 30 -43.42 26.40 23.88
C ARG A 30 -42.16 27.03 24.49
N ILE A 31 -41.00 26.43 24.25
CA ILE A 31 -39.71 27.06 24.54
C ILE A 31 -39.56 28.30 23.64
N SER A 32 -39.22 29.45 24.24
CA SER A 32 -39.00 30.69 23.50
C SER A 32 -37.64 30.66 22.81
N PHE A 33 -37.55 31.18 21.58
CA PHE A 33 -36.27 31.28 20.85
C PHE A 33 -35.21 32.06 21.64
N ASN A 34 -35.61 33.14 22.32
CA ASN A 34 -34.72 33.96 23.14
C ASN A 34 -34.10 33.16 24.30
N THR A 35 -34.84 32.19 24.86
CA THR A 35 -34.31 31.29 25.90
C THR A 35 -33.21 30.38 25.34
N VAL A 36 -33.43 29.80 24.15
CA VAL A 36 -32.42 28.95 23.49
C VAL A 36 -31.17 29.76 23.11
N GLN A 37 -31.36 30.99 22.64
CA GLN A 37 -30.27 31.92 22.38
C GLN A 37 -29.50 32.25 23.66
N GLY A 38 -30.20 32.53 24.76
CA GLY A 38 -29.60 32.76 26.08
C GLY A 38 -28.78 31.56 26.57
N TRP A 39 -29.28 30.34 26.41
CA TRP A 39 -28.52 29.12 26.75
C TRP A 39 -27.24 28.98 25.92
N GLY A 40 -27.30 29.22 24.61
CA GLY A 40 -26.14 29.15 23.72
C GLY A 40 -25.06 30.18 24.08
N VAL A 41 -25.45 31.41 24.41
CA VAL A 41 -24.54 32.46 24.85
C VAL A 41 -23.91 32.10 26.21
N LYS A 42 -24.73 31.71 27.20
CA LYS A 42 -24.27 31.39 28.55
C LYS A 42 -23.30 30.20 28.57
N LEU A 43 -23.63 29.12 27.86
CA LEU A 43 -22.76 27.94 27.73
C LEU A 43 -21.43 28.32 27.08
N GLY A 44 -21.46 29.09 25.99
CA GLY A 44 -20.27 29.52 25.28
C GLY A 44 -19.34 30.41 26.11
N THR A 45 -19.90 31.40 26.82
CA THR A 45 -19.11 32.32 27.66
C THR A 45 -18.44 31.62 28.84
N GLU A 46 -19.16 30.70 29.50
CA GLU A 46 -18.63 29.92 30.63
C GLU A 46 -17.49 29.00 30.18
N LEU A 47 -17.70 28.29 29.06
CA LEU A 47 -16.68 27.42 28.46
C LEU A 47 -15.43 28.20 28.01
N TYR A 48 -15.63 29.38 27.43
CA TYR A 48 -14.52 30.27 27.03
C TYR A 48 -13.69 30.73 28.23
N HIS A 49 -14.33 31.25 29.28
CA HIS A 49 -13.62 31.71 30.48
C HIS A 49 -12.90 30.56 31.19
N PHE A 50 -13.52 29.38 31.24
CA PHE A 50 -12.90 28.17 31.74
C PHE A 50 -11.66 27.77 30.94
N GLY A 51 -11.77 27.78 29.61
CA GLY A 51 -10.67 27.50 28.71
C GLY A 51 -9.52 28.51 28.84
N GLU A 52 -9.83 29.80 28.87
CA GLU A 52 -8.86 30.89 29.04
C GLU A 52 -8.07 30.74 30.35
N PHE A 53 -8.78 30.40 31.44
CA PHE A 53 -8.21 30.19 32.75
C PHE A 53 -7.24 28.99 32.80
N ILE A 54 -7.69 27.81 32.35
CA ILE A 54 -6.86 26.58 32.41
C ILE A 54 -5.66 26.67 31.48
N THR A 55 -5.87 27.16 30.26
CA THR A 55 -4.81 27.18 29.26
C THR A 55 -3.79 28.31 29.47
N ARG A 56 -4.08 29.27 30.37
CA ARG A 56 -3.27 30.47 30.61
C ARG A 56 -2.88 31.16 29.29
N LYS A 57 -3.86 31.28 28.39
CA LYS A 57 -3.68 31.76 27.01
C LYS A 57 -2.88 33.06 26.92
N LYS A 58 -3.13 34.02 27.83
CA LYS A 58 -2.43 35.31 27.86
C LYS A 58 -0.93 35.18 28.12
N GLU A 59 -0.51 34.27 29.00
CA GLU A 59 0.91 34.02 29.27
C GLU A 59 1.62 33.44 28.04
N VAL A 60 0.91 32.61 27.26
CA VAL A 60 1.38 32.12 25.97
C VAL A 60 1.52 33.28 24.99
N GLU A 61 0.50 34.12 24.81
CA GLU A 61 0.60 35.29 23.92
C GLU A 61 1.76 36.21 24.28
N ASP A 62 1.99 36.45 25.58
CA ASP A 62 3.08 37.27 26.09
C ASP A 62 4.47 36.67 25.81
N SER A 63 4.58 35.34 25.86
CA SER A 63 5.85 34.62 25.69
C SER A 63 6.43 34.74 24.27
N TRP A 64 5.58 34.90 23.25
CA TRP A 64 6.02 35.03 21.84
C TRP A 64 6.12 36.49 21.36
N LYS A 65 5.94 37.50 22.24
CA LYS A 65 6.10 38.92 21.87
C LYS A 65 7.49 39.30 21.34
N SER A 66 8.52 38.54 21.69
CA SER A 66 9.90 38.75 21.25
C SER A 66 10.25 38.04 19.93
N ALA A 67 9.32 37.26 19.37
CA ALA A 67 9.57 36.44 18.20
C ALA A 67 9.52 37.26 16.90
N GLN A 68 10.29 36.85 15.88
CA GLN A 68 10.28 37.50 14.56
C GLN A 68 9.43 36.70 13.57
N ILE A 69 8.69 37.41 12.72
CA ILE A 69 7.87 36.79 11.66
C ILE A 69 8.55 36.92 10.30
N GLU A 70 8.94 35.78 9.73
CA GLU A 70 9.52 35.67 8.39
C GLU A 70 8.44 35.33 7.35
N SER A 71 8.56 35.89 6.15
CA SER A 71 7.71 35.53 5.01
C SER A 71 8.23 34.26 4.35
N ARG A 72 7.36 33.25 4.22
CA ARG A 72 7.65 32.01 3.51
C ARG A 72 7.33 32.18 2.03
N ASP A 73 8.37 32.20 1.21
CA ASP A 73 8.25 32.16 -0.24
C ASP A 73 8.16 30.70 -0.69
N GLY A 74 7.00 30.31 -1.22
CA GLY A 74 6.74 28.94 -1.65
C GLY A 74 7.65 28.48 -2.78
N GLU A 75 8.00 29.36 -3.72
CA GLU A 75 8.84 29.01 -4.86
C GLU A 75 10.28 28.68 -4.42
N LYS A 76 10.85 29.53 -3.57
CA LYS A 76 12.17 29.28 -2.96
C LYS A 76 12.17 28.04 -2.07
N LEU A 77 11.06 27.78 -1.37
CA LEU A 77 10.94 26.60 -0.53
C LEU A 77 10.99 25.32 -1.37
N VAL A 78 10.24 25.24 -2.47
CA VAL A 78 10.22 24.06 -3.36
C VAL A 78 11.57 23.88 -4.02
N GLN A 79 12.21 24.95 -4.49
CA GLN A 79 13.55 24.89 -5.05
C GLN A 79 14.58 24.38 -4.02
N SER A 80 14.59 24.95 -2.81
CA SER A 80 15.51 24.52 -1.76
C SER A 80 15.34 23.06 -1.36
N VAL A 81 14.10 22.57 -1.27
CA VAL A 81 13.83 21.15 -0.93
C VAL A 81 14.19 20.24 -2.10
N ALA A 82 13.90 20.66 -3.34
CA ALA A 82 14.31 19.92 -4.53
C ALA A 82 15.84 19.82 -4.65
N ASP A 83 16.56 20.87 -4.29
CA ASP A 83 18.03 20.89 -4.29
C ASP A 83 18.62 19.94 -3.22
N ASP A 84 18.04 19.91 -2.02
CA ASP A 84 18.43 18.99 -0.96
C ASP A 84 18.18 17.51 -1.36
N ILE A 85 17.03 17.22 -2.00
CA ILE A 85 16.71 15.89 -2.53
C ILE A 85 17.63 15.51 -3.68
N ARG A 86 17.93 16.44 -4.59
CA ARG A 86 18.87 16.20 -5.70
C ARG A 86 20.26 15.83 -5.19
N ALA A 87 20.77 16.58 -4.21
CA ALA A 87 22.07 16.29 -3.61
C ALA A 87 22.13 14.90 -2.98
N MET A 88 21.05 14.47 -2.31
CA MET A 88 20.93 13.10 -1.80
C MET A 88 20.93 12.08 -2.95
N MET A 89 20.11 12.29 -3.99
CA MET A 89 20.04 11.38 -5.15
C MET A 89 21.38 11.23 -5.86
N GLU A 90 22.13 12.32 -6.07
CA GLU A 90 23.46 12.31 -6.67
C GLU A 90 24.47 11.47 -5.88
N LEU A 91 24.40 11.51 -4.53
CA LEU A 91 25.23 10.67 -3.66
C LEU A 91 24.93 9.17 -3.87
N LYS A 92 23.65 8.80 -3.94
CA LYS A 92 23.23 7.41 -4.16
C LYS A 92 23.61 6.92 -5.55
N ILE A 93 23.40 7.73 -6.59
CA ILE A 93 23.82 7.44 -7.97
C ILE A 93 25.34 7.21 -8.03
N SER A 94 26.11 8.09 -7.37
CA SER A 94 27.57 7.98 -7.34
C SER A 94 28.05 6.70 -6.65
N ALA A 95 27.34 6.23 -5.62
CA ALA A 95 27.64 4.95 -4.96
C ALA A 95 27.41 3.74 -5.87
N VAL A 96 26.29 3.72 -6.60
CA VAL A 96 25.98 2.65 -7.57
C VAL A 96 26.97 2.65 -8.73
N LYS A 97 27.32 3.81 -9.26
CA LYS A 97 28.30 3.92 -10.34
C LYS A 97 29.65 3.31 -9.98
N ARG A 98 30.13 3.53 -8.74
CA ARG A 98 31.36 2.89 -8.24
C ARG A 98 31.26 1.37 -8.17
N ILE A 99 30.09 0.83 -7.84
CA ILE A 99 29.84 -0.62 -7.81
C ILE A 99 29.84 -1.20 -9.23
N VAL A 100 29.20 -0.51 -10.19
CA VAL A 100 29.18 -0.92 -11.60
C VAL A 100 30.60 -0.98 -12.17
N GLU A 101 31.35 0.11 -12.05
CA GLU A 101 32.73 0.18 -12.54
C GLU A 101 33.62 -0.90 -11.90
N ALA A 102 33.45 -1.16 -10.59
CA ALA A 102 34.18 -2.23 -9.91
C ALA A 102 33.77 -3.62 -10.44
N ALA A 103 32.47 -3.87 -10.64
CA ALA A 103 31.97 -5.17 -11.08
C ALA A 103 32.44 -5.54 -12.49
N GLU A 104 32.42 -4.58 -13.43
CA GLU A 104 32.88 -4.81 -14.81
C GLU A 104 34.37 -5.16 -14.85
N ASN A 105 35.20 -4.45 -14.09
CA ASN A 105 36.63 -4.72 -14.00
C ASN A 105 36.92 -6.06 -13.31
N MET A 106 36.26 -6.36 -12.17
CA MET A 106 36.48 -7.62 -11.44
C MET A 106 36.05 -8.86 -12.25
N ALA A 107 34.94 -8.77 -12.98
CA ALA A 107 34.46 -9.86 -13.83
C ALA A 107 35.38 -10.12 -15.03
N PHE A 108 36.03 -9.06 -15.54
CA PHE A 108 37.01 -9.16 -16.61
C PHE A 108 38.34 -9.74 -16.12
N ASP A 109 38.85 -9.25 -14.98
CA ASP A 109 40.16 -9.67 -14.43
C ASP A 109 40.16 -11.13 -13.96
N LYS A 110 39.10 -11.57 -13.27
CA LYS A 110 38.99 -12.92 -12.69
C LYS A 110 38.34 -13.94 -13.63
N GLN A 111 38.37 -13.68 -14.94
CA GLN A 111 37.65 -14.48 -15.93
C GLN A 111 38.16 -15.93 -16.00
N ASP A 112 39.47 -16.13 -15.99
CA ASP A 112 40.11 -17.44 -16.18
C ASP A 112 40.53 -18.09 -14.86
N ASP A 113 40.23 -17.46 -13.73
CA ASP A 113 40.55 -17.98 -12.41
C ASP A 113 39.65 -19.19 -12.09
N PRO A 114 40.23 -20.38 -11.83
CA PRO A 114 39.47 -21.52 -11.37
C PRO A 114 38.96 -21.26 -9.95
N VAL A 115 37.72 -21.69 -9.67
CA VAL A 115 37.16 -21.60 -8.31
C VAL A 115 37.86 -22.62 -7.42
N PRO A 116 38.42 -22.22 -6.26
CA PRO A 116 38.99 -23.17 -5.30
C PRO A 116 37.95 -24.19 -4.82
N GLU A 117 38.33 -25.45 -4.68
CA GLU A 117 37.41 -26.52 -4.21
C GLU A 117 36.93 -26.29 -2.76
N ASP A 118 37.70 -25.54 -1.97
CA ASP A 118 37.43 -25.14 -0.58
C ASP A 118 36.77 -23.77 -0.45
N PHE A 119 36.28 -23.18 -1.56
CA PHE A 119 35.69 -21.85 -1.54
C PHE A 119 34.40 -21.80 -0.69
N GLN A 120 34.38 -20.86 0.27
CA GLN A 120 33.25 -20.63 1.17
C GLN A 120 32.75 -19.20 1.08
N PHE A 121 31.42 -19.03 1.08
CA PHE A 121 30.74 -17.74 1.09
C PHE A 121 29.69 -17.67 2.20
N PHE A 122 29.24 -16.45 2.51
CA PHE A 122 28.18 -16.20 3.49
C PHE A 122 26.81 -16.40 2.84
N ASN A 123 26.16 -17.54 3.08
CA ASN A 123 24.82 -17.81 2.59
C ASN A 123 23.77 -17.20 3.53
N SER A 124 22.98 -16.25 3.02
CA SER A 124 21.96 -15.54 3.80
C SER A 124 20.85 -16.43 4.36
N LYS A 125 20.57 -17.59 3.75
CA LYS A 125 19.53 -18.53 4.23
C LYS A 125 19.98 -19.39 5.41
N GLU A 126 21.28 -19.61 5.54
CA GLU A 126 21.88 -20.53 6.52
C GLU A 126 22.46 -19.78 7.74
N MET A 127 22.22 -18.47 7.84
CA MET A 127 22.67 -17.66 8.99
C MET A 127 21.82 -17.91 10.25
N GLU A 128 22.47 -17.96 11.41
CA GLU A 128 21.81 -18.13 12.72
C GLU A 128 21.39 -16.78 13.34
N ASP A 129 20.17 -16.73 13.86
CA ASP A 129 19.64 -15.61 14.65
C ASP A 129 19.62 -16.01 16.14
N LEU A 130 20.10 -15.15 17.04
CA LEU A 130 20.12 -15.40 18.49
C LEU A 130 18.74 -15.37 19.17
N LEU A 131 17.65 -15.17 18.42
CA LEU A 131 16.30 -14.92 18.96
C LEU A 131 15.30 -16.06 18.72
N ASP A 132 15.63 -17.06 17.88
CA ASP A 132 14.76 -18.20 17.59
C ASP A 132 15.16 -19.43 18.42
N ASP A 133 15.01 -19.33 19.75
CA ASP A 133 14.97 -20.50 20.66
C ASP A 133 13.55 -21.12 20.70
N SER A 134 12.68 -20.81 19.74
CA SER A 134 11.40 -21.51 19.59
C SER A 134 11.63 -22.86 18.91
N ILE A 135 11.96 -23.85 19.75
CA ILE A 135 11.79 -25.30 19.55
C ILE A 135 10.94 -25.64 18.30
N THR A 136 11.59 -25.87 17.16
CA THR A 136 11.02 -26.69 16.09
C THR A 136 11.12 -28.14 16.52
N THR A 137 10.09 -28.62 17.24
CA THR A 137 9.86 -30.04 17.52
C THR A 137 9.37 -30.76 16.27
N THR A 138 10.25 -30.94 15.30
CA THR A 138 10.25 -32.08 14.40
C THR A 138 11.70 -32.33 13.99
N PRO A 139 12.40 -33.33 14.56
CA PRO A 139 13.65 -33.77 13.96
C PRO A 139 13.30 -34.33 12.58
N GLU A 140 13.72 -33.65 11.52
CA GLU A 140 13.73 -34.26 10.19
C GLU A 140 14.61 -35.51 10.26
N PRO A 141 14.14 -36.68 9.77
CA PRO A 141 14.98 -37.86 9.70
C PRO A 141 16.13 -37.59 8.74
N GLU A 142 17.35 -37.57 9.27
CA GLU A 142 18.59 -37.51 8.49
C GLU A 142 18.66 -38.72 7.56
N PHE A 143 18.33 -38.51 6.28
CA PHE A 143 18.58 -39.47 5.22
C PHE A 143 20.07 -39.43 4.87
N HIS A 144 20.86 -40.31 5.47
CA HIS A 144 22.22 -40.61 4.99
C HIS A 144 22.15 -41.35 3.66
N ASN A 145 22.28 -40.62 2.55
CA ASN A 145 22.62 -41.20 1.24
C ASN A 145 24.15 -41.12 1.05
N GLU A 146 24.80 -42.28 0.91
CA GLU A 146 26.26 -42.47 0.79
C GLU A 146 26.91 -41.94 -0.52
N ASN A 147 26.24 -41.06 -1.27
CA ASN A 147 26.76 -40.48 -2.51
C ASN A 147 26.77 -38.94 -2.49
N ASN A 148 27.00 -38.31 -1.35
CA ASN A 148 27.10 -36.86 -1.27
C ASN A 148 28.53 -36.38 -1.53
N ILE A 149 28.68 -35.54 -2.55
CA ILE A 149 29.85 -34.67 -2.74
C ILE A 149 30.03 -33.91 -1.42
N ASP A 150 31.17 -34.09 -0.75
CA ASP A 150 31.50 -33.41 0.50
C ASP A 150 31.67 -31.91 0.18
N ARG A 151 30.72 -31.08 0.58
CA ARG A 151 30.70 -29.65 0.27
C ARG A 151 31.18 -28.85 1.47
N PRO A 152 31.98 -27.79 1.27
CA PRO A 152 32.45 -26.99 2.38
C PRO A 152 31.26 -26.23 3.02
N PRO A 153 31.21 -26.15 4.38
CA PRO A 153 30.13 -25.48 5.09
C PRO A 153 30.14 -23.96 4.83
N SER A 154 28.98 -23.32 4.94
CA SER A 154 28.85 -21.86 4.85
C SER A 154 29.58 -21.15 5.98
N LYS A 155 30.07 -19.93 5.72
CA LYS A 155 30.67 -19.08 6.78
C LYS A 155 29.58 -18.59 7.75
N ASN A 156 29.78 -18.79 9.04
CA ASN A 156 28.87 -18.30 10.09
C ASN A 156 29.30 -16.92 10.61
N VAL A 157 28.34 -16.04 10.83
CA VAL A 157 28.56 -14.68 11.32
C VAL A 157 27.49 -14.30 12.35
N ARG A 158 27.89 -13.57 13.39
CA ARG A 158 26.95 -13.00 14.37
C ARG A 158 26.30 -11.74 13.80
N LEU A 159 24.98 -11.67 13.91
CA LEU A 159 24.16 -10.53 13.49
C LEU A 159 23.77 -9.68 14.71
N TYR A 160 23.71 -8.37 14.53
CA TYR A 160 23.33 -7.41 15.57
C TYR A 160 22.16 -6.56 15.09
N GLN A 161 21.18 -6.30 15.96
CA GLN A 161 20.06 -5.41 15.61
C GLN A 161 20.57 -3.99 15.34
N ASN A 162 20.16 -3.42 14.21
CA ASN A 162 20.55 -2.07 13.82
C ASN A 162 19.31 -1.20 13.50
N PRO A 163 19.08 -0.08 14.21
CA PRO A 163 17.98 0.84 13.93
C PRO A 163 18.02 1.54 12.58
N HIS A 164 19.19 1.66 11.94
CA HIS A 164 19.30 2.16 10.58
C HIS A 164 18.57 1.25 9.59
N PHE A 165 18.65 -0.06 9.81
CA PHE A 165 18.01 -1.09 9.00
C PHE A 165 16.72 -1.59 9.68
N SER A 166 15.93 -0.69 10.26
CA SER A 166 14.62 -1.01 10.86
C SER A 166 14.67 -2.12 11.93
N ASN A 167 15.73 -2.14 12.74
CA ASN A 167 15.99 -3.17 13.77
C ASN A 167 16.16 -4.59 13.22
N ILE A 168 16.43 -4.73 11.92
CA ILE A 168 16.81 -6.02 11.32
C ILE A 168 18.22 -6.39 11.85
N PRO A 169 18.43 -7.65 12.25
CA PRO A 169 19.76 -8.13 12.64
C PRO A 169 20.69 -8.17 11.41
N VAL A 170 21.76 -7.36 11.44
CA VAL A 170 22.72 -7.21 10.33
C VAL A 170 24.17 -7.25 10.83
N ASN A 171 25.10 -7.50 9.92
CA ASN A 171 26.54 -7.34 10.15
C ASN A 171 27.16 -6.39 9.11
N ILE A 172 27.72 -5.28 9.59
CA ILE A 172 28.25 -4.17 8.78
C ILE A 172 29.64 -4.47 8.19
N ASN A 173 30.33 -5.52 8.67
CA ASN A 173 31.69 -5.84 8.21
C ASN A 173 31.72 -6.80 7.01
N PHE A 174 30.61 -7.50 6.74
CA PHE A 174 30.55 -8.54 5.72
C PHE A 174 29.34 -8.35 4.81
N THR A 175 29.38 -8.98 3.63
CA THR A 175 28.24 -9.14 2.73
C THR A 175 27.67 -10.55 2.85
N SER A 176 26.41 -10.72 2.42
CA SER A 176 25.83 -12.06 2.27
C SER A 176 25.24 -12.26 0.89
N VAL A 177 25.14 -13.53 0.49
CA VAL A 177 24.62 -13.95 -0.81
C VAL A 177 23.27 -14.61 -0.60
N HIS A 178 22.28 -14.16 -1.35
CA HIS A 178 20.98 -14.78 -1.50
C HIS A 178 20.95 -15.55 -2.81
N VAL A 179 20.55 -16.83 -2.73
CA VAL A 179 20.33 -17.68 -3.90
C VAL A 179 18.87 -18.11 -3.88
N PRO A 180 18.10 -17.83 -4.94
CA PRO A 180 16.68 -18.17 -4.97
C PRO A 180 16.49 -19.69 -5.05
N THR A 181 15.34 -20.18 -4.60
CA THR A 181 15.10 -21.62 -4.37
C THR A 181 15.09 -22.45 -5.67
N ASN A 182 14.86 -21.80 -6.83
CA ASN A 182 14.93 -22.41 -8.17
C ASN A 182 16.35 -22.50 -8.75
N VAL A 183 17.34 -21.84 -8.14
CA VAL A 183 18.72 -21.80 -8.64
C VAL A 183 19.62 -22.61 -7.73
N TYR A 184 20.47 -23.45 -8.35
CA TYR A 184 21.43 -24.25 -7.61
C TYR A 184 22.73 -23.47 -7.39
N ALA A 185 23.06 -23.18 -6.12
CA ALA A 185 24.21 -22.32 -5.74
C ALA A 185 25.57 -22.82 -6.26
N TRP A 186 25.77 -24.14 -6.31
CA TRP A 186 27.03 -24.78 -6.72
C TRP A 186 27.07 -25.11 -8.22
N ALA A 187 26.12 -24.62 -9.01
CA ALA A 187 26.24 -24.71 -10.46
C ALA A 187 27.51 -23.97 -10.92
N PRO A 188 28.30 -24.49 -11.88
CA PRO A 188 29.59 -23.92 -12.28
C PRO A 188 29.53 -22.42 -12.64
N GLU A 189 28.46 -22.00 -13.29
CA GLU A 189 28.25 -20.59 -13.66
C GLU A 189 27.89 -19.70 -12.46
N VAL A 190 27.13 -20.24 -11.49
CA VAL A 190 26.69 -19.51 -10.29
C VAL A 190 27.84 -19.34 -9.33
N ILE A 191 28.58 -20.42 -9.02
CA ILE A 191 29.69 -20.37 -8.06
C ILE A 191 30.86 -19.52 -8.57
N LYS A 192 31.16 -19.59 -9.88
CA LYS A 192 32.10 -18.69 -10.53
C LYS A 192 31.66 -17.23 -10.37
N GLY A 193 30.37 -16.97 -10.55
CA GLY A 193 29.74 -15.69 -10.28
C GLY A 193 29.97 -15.16 -8.86
N ILE A 194 29.72 -16.03 -7.87
CA ILE A 194 29.89 -15.71 -6.45
C ILE A 194 31.36 -15.42 -6.12
N HIS A 195 32.30 -16.19 -6.68
CA HIS A 195 33.74 -16.05 -6.46
C HIS A 195 34.29 -14.69 -6.92
N TRP A 196 34.04 -14.28 -8.18
CA TRP A 196 34.57 -13.00 -8.64
C TRP A 196 33.91 -11.81 -7.93
N SER A 197 32.63 -11.93 -7.58
CA SER A 197 31.87 -10.88 -6.88
C SER A 197 32.38 -10.59 -5.47
N GLU A 198 33.27 -11.42 -4.88
CA GLU A 198 33.91 -11.16 -3.59
C GLU A 198 34.75 -9.88 -3.58
N GLY A 199 35.26 -9.45 -4.75
CA GLY A 199 35.95 -8.17 -4.87
C GLY A 199 35.08 -6.95 -4.54
N LEU A 200 33.74 -7.07 -4.63
CA LEU A 200 32.81 -5.96 -4.39
C LEU A 200 32.65 -5.61 -2.91
N ASP A 201 33.02 -6.49 -1.98
CA ASP A 201 32.82 -6.30 -0.54
C ASP A 201 33.50 -5.02 -0.03
N THR A 202 34.71 -4.76 -0.51
CA THR A 202 35.47 -3.54 -0.16
C THR A 202 34.75 -2.28 -0.63
N HIS A 203 34.14 -2.30 -1.81
CA HIS A 203 33.42 -1.17 -2.38
C HIS A 203 32.11 -0.90 -1.62
N PHE A 204 31.37 -1.94 -1.23
CA PHE A 204 30.15 -1.79 -0.43
C PHE A 204 30.44 -1.16 0.94
N ILE A 205 31.49 -1.62 1.62
CA ILE A 205 31.93 -1.10 2.92
C ILE A 205 32.39 0.35 2.79
N ASN A 206 33.23 0.66 1.79
CA ASN A 206 33.74 2.01 1.57
C ASN A 206 32.61 3.00 1.22
N ASN A 207 31.60 2.55 0.46
CA ASN A 207 30.42 3.36 0.18
C ASN A 207 29.67 3.72 1.47
N TYR A 208 29.37 2.75 2.32
CA TYR A 208 28.67 3.00 3.59
C TYR A 208 29.50 3.85 4.57
N GLN A 209 30.82 3.71 4.57
CA GLN A 209 31.71 4.59 5.33
C GLN A 209 31.70 6.04 4.82
N SER A 210 31.54 6.22 3.50
CA SER A 210 31.46 7.56 2.88
C SER A 210 30.10 8.23 3.08
N ASP A 211 29.03 7.44 3.01
CA ASP A 211 27.65 7.88 3.22
C ASP A 211 26.92 6.87 4.15
N PRO A 212 26.91 7.15 5.47
CA PRO A 212 26.21 6.29 6.44
C PRO A 212 24.68 6.32 6.33
N THR A 213 24.11 7.15 5.44
CA THR A 213 22.67 7.14 5.13
C THR A 213 22.30 6.12 4.06
N LEU A 214 23.28 5.44 3.45
CA LEU A 214 23.01 4.35 2.50
C LEU A 214 22.33 3.18 3.19
N SER A 215 21.20 2.74 2.62
CA SER A 215 20.50 1.54 3.09
C SER A 215 21.09 0.27 2.46
N TRP A 216 20.28 -0.57 1.82
CA TRP A 216 20.75 -1.77 1.15
C TRP A 216 21.54 -1.42 -0.10
N GLN A 217 22.69 -2.04 -0.26
CA GLN A 217 23.44 -2.05 -1.52
C GLN A 217 23.48 -3.48 -2.03
N TYR A 218 23.23 -3.68 -3.32
CA TYR A 218 23.20 -5.03 -3.88
C TYR A 218 23.68 -5.09 -5.33
N PHE A 219 24.14 -6.29 -5.67
CA PHE A 219 24.42 -6.74 -7.02
C PHE A 219 23.57 -7.99 -7.29
N GLY A 220 22.63 -7.88 -8.23
CA GLY A 220 21.88 -9.02 -8.75
C GLY A 220 22.51 -9.55 -10.03
N SER A 221 22.91 -10.82 -10.03
CA SER A 221 23.50 -11.47 -11.20
C SER A 221 22.42 -11.91 -12.20
N SER A 222 22.75 -11.96 -13.50
CA SER A 222 21.90 -12.61 -14.51
C SER A 222 21.71 -14.12 -14.27
N THR A 223 22.64 -14.75 -13.54
CA THR A 223 22.52 -16.16 -13.10
C THR A 223 21.58 -16.37 -11.91
N GLY A 224 21.04 -15.28 -11.32
CA GLY A 224 19.96 -15.32 -10.31
C GLY A 224 20.39 -15.15 -8.86
N PHE A 225 21.67 -15.28 -8.51
CA PHE A 225 22.14 -14.96 -7.15
C PHE A 225 22.22 -13.45 -6.94
N MET A 226 22.03 -13.01 -5.70
CA MET A 226 22.10 -11.61 -5.28
C MET A 226 23.10 -11.47 -4.13
N ARG A 227 24.12 -10.65 -4.32
CA ARG A 227 25.04 -10.24 -3.23
C ARG A 227 24.53 -8.94 -2.63
N HIS A 228 24.35 -8.87 -1.32
CA HIS A 228 23.86 -7.67 -0.65
C HIS A 228 24.67 -7.30 0.59
N TYR A 229 24.66 -6.01 0.90
CA TYR A 229 25.33 -5.39 2.03
C TYR A 229 24.36 -4.48 2.80
N PRO A 230 24.40 -4.47 4.14
CA PRO A 230 25.16 -5.35 5.02
C PRO A 230 24.67 -6.81 5.01
N ALA A 231 25.47 -7.74 5.54
CA ALA A 231 25.06 -9.14 5.65
C ALA A 231 23.85 -9.29 6.60
N MET A 232 22.82 -9.99 6.14
CA MET A 232 21.67 -10.38 6.99
C MET A 232 21.20 -11.80 6.70
N LYS A 233 20.45 -12.35 7.66
CA LYS A 233 19.68 -13.58 7.49
C LYS A 233 18.45 -13.30 6.64
N TRP A 234 18.24 -14.10 5.61
CA TRP A 234 17.06 -14.01 4.75
C TRP A 234 15.89 -14.74 5.42
N ARG A 235 14.81 -14.02 5.75
CA ARG A 235 13.59 -14.61 6.32
C ARG A 235 12.76 -15.26 5.24
N ALA A 236 12.52 -16.57 5.36
CA ALA A 236 11.85 -17.39 4.36
C ALA A 236 10.40 -17.75 4.70
N ASP A 237 9.75 -17.12 5.70
CA ASP A 237 8.43 -17.57 6.18
C ASP A 237 7.27 -17.09 5.28
N PRO A 238 6.41 -17.99 4.75
CA PRO A 238 6.44 -19.45 4.85
C PRO A 238 7.30 -20.16 3.77
N VAL A 239 7.56 -19.51 2.63
CA VAL A 239 8.51 -19.98 1.61
C VAL A 239 9.22 -18.78 0.96
N ASP A 240 10.53 -18.90 0.70
CA ASP A 240 11.27 -17.92 -0.09
C ASP A 240 10.93 -18.02 -1.59
N ILE A 241 10.15 -17.05 -2.07
CA ILE A 241 9.80 -16.86 -3.48
C ILE A 241 10.58 -15.72 -4.13
N TYR A 242 11.57 -15.15 -3.45
CA TYR A 242 12.30 -14.01 -3.94
C TYR A 242 13.27 -14.42 -5.05
N ASP A 243 13.16 -13.79 -6.21
CA ASP A 243 14.15 -13.84 -7.30
C ASP A 243 14.46 -12.40 -7.71
N CYS A 244 15.73 -12.01 -7.62
CA CYS A 244 16.18 -10.65 -7.93
C CYS A 244 15.86 -10.24 -9.38
N ARG A 245 15.85 -11.18 -10.32
CA ARG A 245 15.62 -10.91 -11.75
C ARG A 245 14.19 -10.53 -12.08
N THR A 246 13.23 -10.91 -11.24
CA THR A 246 11.81 -10.55 -11.41
C THR A 246 11.44 -9.22 -10.78
N ARG A 247 12.38 -8.56 -10.10
CA ARG A 247 12.13 -7.30 -9.40
C ARG A 247 12.16 -6.11 -10.36
N ALA A 248 11.34 -5.10 -10.07
CA ALA A 248 11.26 -3.89 -10.87
C ALA A 248 12.64 -3.22 -11.07
N TRP A 249 13.46 -3.18 -10.01
CA TRP A 249 14.80 -2.58 -10.07
C TRP A 249 15.76 -3.32 -11.00
N TYR A 250 15.60 -4.63 -11.13
CA TYR A 250 16.40 -5.41 -12.07
C TYR A 250 15.85 -5.23 -13.49
N MET A 251 14.54 -5.41 -13.67
CA MET A 251 13.90 -5.41 -14.98
C MET A 251 13.95 -4.06 -15.69
N GLU A 252 13.70 -2.96 -14.98
CA GLU A 252 13.70 -1.61 -15.57
C GLU A 252 15.11 -1.14 -15.94
N ALA A 253 16.15 -1.65 -15.28
CA ALA A 253 17.56 -1.37 -15.62
C ALA A 253 18.11 -2.31 -16.69
N ALA A 254 17.72 -3.59 -16.67
CA ALA A 254 18.21 -4.61 -17.60
C ALA A 254 17.67 -4.46 -19.02
N ALA A 255 16.44 -3.96 -19.18
CA ALA A 255 15.78 -3.84 -20.47
C ALA A 255 15.11 -2.47 -20.65
N SER A 256 15.16 -1.95 -21.89
CA SER A 256 14.40 -0.75 -22.26
C SER A 256 12.89 -1.06 -22.37
N PRO A 257 12.01 -0.04 -22.22
CA PRO A 257 10.56 -0.20 -22.29
C PRO A 257 10.10 -0.96 -23.54
N LYS A 258 9.02 -1.74 -23.42
CA LYS A 258 8.57 -2.64 -24.48
C LYS A 258 7.06 -2.70 -24.68
N ASP A 259 6.65 -2.83 -25.94
CA ASP A 259 5.30 -3.17 -26.39
C ASP A 259 5.27 -4.67 -26.73
N VAL A 260 4.52 -5.46 -25.95
CA VAL A 260 4.51 -6.93 -26.03
C VAL A 260 3.11 -7.45 -26.39
N ILE A 261 3.04 -8.32 -27.40
CA ILE A 261 1.82 -9.12 -27.66
C ILE A 261 2.12 -10.56 -27.31
N VAL A 262 1.33 -11.13 -26.40
CA VAL A 262 1.41 -12.55 -26.05
C VAL A 262 0.30 -13.30 -26.79
N LEU A 263 0.71 -14.21 -27.68
CA LEU A 263 -0.20 -15.08 -28.44
C LEU A 263 -0.24 -16.45 -27.76
N VAL A 264 -1.42 -16.85 -27.30
CA VAL A 264 -1.64 -18.12 -26.60
C VAL A 264 -2.51 -19.04 -27.43
N ASP A 265 -1.98 -20.21 -27.74
CA ASP A 265 -2.73 -21.26 -28.42
C ASP A 265 -3.84 -21.82 -27.50
N ARG A 266 -5.10 -21.77 -27.94
CA ARG A 266 -6.25 -22.36 -27.24
C ARG A 266 -6.84 -23.57 -27.96
N SER A 267 -6.12 -24.17 -28.91
CA SER A 267 -6.57 -25.35 -29.64
C SER A 267 -6.81 -26.56 -28.73
N GLY A 268 -7.55 -27.55 -29.25
CA GLY A 268 -7.86 -28.78 -28.52
C GLY A 268 -6.63 -29.55 -28.02
N SER A 269 -5.47 -29.45 -28.70
CA SER A 269 -4.22 -30.13 -28.31
C SER A 269 -3.60 -29.57 -27.03
N MET A 270 -3.95 -28.33 -26.66
CA MET A 270 -3.48 -27.69 -25.44
C MET A 270 -4.21 -28.20 -24.18
N THR A 271 -5.25 -29.03 -24.31
CA THR A 271 -6.05 -29.51 -23.17
C THR A 271 -5.21 -30.29 -22.14
N GLY A 272 -5.49 -30.07 -20.85
CA GLY A 272 -4.79 -30.75 -19.74
C GLY A 272 -3.52 -30.05 -19.31
N GLN A 273 -2.41 -30.79 -19.15
CA GLN A 273 -1.15 -30.25 -18.60
C GLN A 273 -0.56 -29.12 -19.44
N ARG A 274 -0.70 -29.16 -20.78
CA ARG A 274 -0.17 -28.13 -21.69
C ARG A 274 -0.81 -26.76 -21.42
N ARG A 275 -2.13 -26.72 -21.21
CA ARG A 275 -2.86 -25.51 -20.80
C ARG A 275 -2.36 -24.95 -19.48
N ASP A 276 -2.13 -25.82 -18.49
CA ASP A 276 -1.65 -25.38 -17.18
C ASP A 276 -0.21 -24.82 -17.28
N ILE A 277 0.66 -25.46 -18.06
CA ILE A 277 2.00 -24.92 -18.36
C ILE A 277 1.89 -23.57 -19.09
N ALA A 278 1.03 -23.46 -20.10
CA ALA A 278 0.81 -22.21 -20.84
C ALA A 278 0.34 -21.07 -19.92
N LYS A 279 -0.61 -21.33 -19.02
CA LYS A 279 -1.05 -20.39 -17.98
C LYS A 279 0.13 -19.89 -17.15
N HIS A 280 1.00 -20.79 -16.72
CA HIS A 280 2.19 -20.44 -15.94
C HIS A 280 3.26 -19.70 -16.76
N VAL A 281 3.43 -20.01 -18.05
CA VAL A 281 4.32 -19.28 -18.96
C VAL A 281 3.88 -17.82 -19.08
N VAL A 282 2.60 -17.61 -19.42
CA VAL A 282 2.04 -16.25 -19.59
C VAL A 282 2.10 -15.49 -18.27
N THR A 283 1.78 -16.12 -17.15
CA THR A 283 1.88 -15.50 -15.81
C THR A 283 3.30 -15.04 -15.49
N ASN A 284 4.31 -15.85 -15.79
CA ASN A 284 5.72 -15.49 -15.57
C ASN A 284 6.19 -14.40 -16.56
N ILE A 285 5.71 -14.39 -17.81
CA ILE A 285 5.97 -13.30 -18.76
C ILE A 285 5.42 -11.98 -18.22
N LEU A 286 4.14 -11.97 -17.80
CA LEU A 286 3.50 -10.78 -17.26
C LEU A 286 4.19 -10.25 -15.99
N ASP A 287 4.78 -11.14 -15.19
CA ASP A 287 5.56 -10.77 -14.00
C ASP A 287 6.89 -10.05 -14.31
N THR A 288 7.36 -10.09 -15.56
CA THR A 288 8.57 -9.37 -16.00
C THR A 288 8.28 -7.98 -16.57
N LEU A 289 7.02 -7.57 -16.62
CA LEU A 289 6.63 -6.28 -17.20
C LEU A 289 6.59 -5.19 -16.13
N GLY A 290 7.15 -4.03 -16.46
CA GLY A 290 7.15 -2.85 -15.60
C GLY A 290 6.06 -1.85 -15.96
N ASN A 291 5.92 -0.79 -15.17
CA ASN A 291 4.91 0.25 -15.40
C ASN A 291 5.09 1.00 -16.72
N ASN A 292 6.29 1.00 -17.30
CA ASN A 292 6.57 1.67 -18.58
C ASN A 292 6.29 0.78 -19.81
N ASP A 293 5.97 -0.49 -19.60
CA ASP A 293 5.70 -1.48 -20.65
C ASP A 293 4.21 -1.52 -21.00
N PHE A 294 3.91 -1.97 -22.21
CA PHE A 294 2.56 -2.17 -22.71
C PHE A 294 2.39 -3.62 -23.15
N VAL A 295 1.23 -4.19 -22.85
CA VAL A 295 0.93 -5.59 -23.14
C VAL A 295 -0.51 -5.78 -23.57
N ASN A 296 -0.71 -6.73 -24.47
CA ASN A 296 -2.01 -7.37 -24.67
C ASN A 296 -1.80 -8.89 -24.79
N VAL A 297 -2.77 -9.67 -24.30
CA VAL A 297 -2.76 -11.13 -24.33
C VAL A 297 -3.93 -11.60 -25.18
N MET A 298 -3.62 -12.23 -26.31
CA MET A 298 -4.59 -12.76 -27.26
C MET A 298 -4.54 -14.28 -27.24
N THR A 299 -5.72 -14.89 -27.24
CA THR A 299 -5.89 -16.33 -27.43
C THR A 299 -6.39 -16.61 -28.83
N PHE A 300 -5.91 -17.68 -29.46
CA PHE A 300 -6.35 -18.03 -30.83
C PHE A 300 -6.69 -19.51 -30.96
N ALA A 301 -7.85 -19.77 -31.59
CA ALA A 301 -8.23 -21.06 -32.18
C ALA A 301 -8.54 -20.80 -33.66
N ASP A 302 -9.79 -20.98 -34.11
CA ASP A 302 -10.20 -20.55 -35.45
C ASP A 302 -10.26 -19.02 -35.56
N THR A 303 -10.79 -18.39 -34.50
CA THR A 303 -10.80 -16.93 -34.28
C THR A 303 -9.73 -16.50 -33.27
N VAL A 304 -9.29 -15.25 -33.41
CA VAL A 304 -8.39 -14.56 -32.47
C VAL A 304 -9.24 -13.68 -31.57
N GLU A 305 -9.11 -13.86 -30.26
CA GLU A 305 -9.86 -13.13 -29.23
C GLU A 305 -8.92 -12.66 -28.14
N GLU A 306 -9.06 -11.41 -27.69
CA GLU A 306 -8.41 -10.90 -26.48
C GLU A 306 -8.96 -11.60 -25.24
N ILE A 307 -8.08 -11.94 -24.30
CA ILE A 307 -8.50 -12.68 -23.10
C ILE A 307 -9.35 -11.84 -22.14
N VAL A 308 -9.16 -10.52 -22.17
CA VAL A 308 -9.97 -9.55 -21.42
C VAL A 308 -10.80 -8.76 -22.42
N PRO A 309 -12.15 -8.90 -22.42
CA PRO A 309 -13.01 -8.28 -23.44
C PRO A 309 -12.91 -6.76 -23.53
N CYS A 310 -12.55 -6.07 -22.44
CA CYS A 310 -12.47 -4.61 -22.44
C CYS A 310 -11.17 -4.03 -23.04
N PHE A 311 -10.20 -4.89 -23.37
CA PHE A 311 -8.91 -4.51 -23.96
C PHE A 311 -8.85 -4.79 -25.46
N GLU A 312 -10.02 -4.90 -26.10
CA GLU A 312 -10.15 -5.09 -27.54
C GLU A 312 -9.33 -4.04 -28.31
N ASP A 313 -8.58 -4.50 -29.31
CA ASP A 313 -7.87 -3.68 -30.29
C ASP A 313 -6.84 -2.69 -29.73
N SER A 314 -6.37 -2.90 -28.49
CA SER A 314 -5.48 -1.97 -27.81
C SER A 314 -4.40 -2.64 -26.97
N LEU A 315 -3.25 -1.99 -26.85
CA LEU A 315 -2.21 -2.34 -25.89
C LEU A 315 -2.45 -1.57 -24.58
N VAL A 316 -2.31 -2.28 -23.47
CA VAL A 316 -2.62 -1.76 -22.12
C VAL A 316 -1.31 -1.61 -21.34
N GLN A 317 -1.17 -0.53 -20.57
CA GLN A 317 -0.03 -0.35 -19.68
C GLN A 317 0.04 -1.49 -18.65
N ALA A 318 1.23 -2.06 -18.45
CA ALA A 318 1.46 -3.20 -17.56
C ALA A 318 1.53 -2.79 -16.08
N THR A 319 0.47 -2.18 -15.55
CA THR A 319 0.32 -1.90 -14.12
C THR A 319 -0.01 -3.18 -13.34
N LEU A 320 0.29 -3.23 -12.04
CA LEU A 320 -0.08 -4.38 -11.21
C LEU A 320 -1.59 -4.68 -11.23
N GLY A 321 -2.42 -3.63 -11.35
CA GLY A 321 -3.87 -3.78 -11.50
C GLY A 321 -4.27 -4.47 -12.81
N ASN A 322 -3.72 -4.03 -13.95
CA ASN A 322 -4.02 -4.60 -15.27
C ASN A 322 -3.46 -6.02 -15.42
N ILE A 323 -2.22 -6.26 -14.95
CA ILE A 323 -1.60 -7.58 -14.92
C ILE A 323 -2.44 -8.57 -14.10
N ARG A 324 -2.98 -8.13 -12.96
CA ARG A 324 -3.85 -8.97 -12.14
C ARG A 324 -5.13 -9.34 -12.90
N GLU A 325 -5.73 -8.41 -13.64
CA GLU A 325 -6.92 -8.71 -14.47
C GLU A 325 -6.62 -9.76 -15.55
N PHE A 326 -5.48 -9.65 -16.23
CA PHE A 326 -5.03 -10.68 -17.18
C PHE A 326 -4.88 -12.06 -16.52
N LYS A 327 -4.28 -12.13 -15.33
CA LYS A 327 -4.13 -13.39 -14.59
C LYS A 327 -5.46 -14.02 -14.21
N LEU A 328 -6.44 -13.21 -13.84
CA LEU A 328 -7.79 -13.69 -13.51
C LEU A 328 -8.54 -14.20 -14.74
N ALA A 329 -8.38 -13.54 -15.89
CA ALA A 329 -8.94 -14.00 -17.15
C ALA A 329 -8.28 -15.32 -17.61
N LEU A 330 -6.97 -15.48 -17.39
CA LEU A 330 -6.23 -16.71 -17.68
C LEU A 330 -6.70 -17.93 -16.88
N GLU A 331 -7.31 -17.75 -15.70
CA GLU A 331 -7.82 -18.90 -14.93
C GLU A 331 -8.99 -19.59 -15.66
N ASN A 332 -9.81 -18.83 -16.39
CA ASN A 332 -11.12 -19.27 -16.91
C ASN A 332 -11.16 -19.64 -18.40
N PHE A 333 -10.08 -19.50 -19.17
CA PHE A 333 -10.15 -19.79 -20.62
C PHE A 333 -10.18 -21.30 -20.92
N GLU A 334 -11.03 -21.67 -21.89
CA GLU A 334 -11.28 -23.03 -22.34
C GLU A 334 -10.54 -23.33 -23.65
N THR A 335 -10.27 -24.61 -23.91
CA THR A 335 -9.57 -25.08 -25.12
C THR A 335 -10.59 -25.66 -26.11
N MET A 336 -10.59 -25.16 -27.34
CA MET A 336 -11.54 -25.51 -28.40
C MET A 336 -10.88 -25.46 -29.77
N GLU A 337 -11.43 -26.22 -30.73
CA GLU A 337 -11.11 -26.11 -32.17
C GLU A 337 -9.63 -26.29 -32.55
N ILE A 338 -9.25 -25.81 -33.75
CA ILE A 338 -7.92 -25.90 -34.37
C ILE A 338 -7.29 -24.50 -34.38
N ALA A 339 -5.96 -24.40 -34.22
CA ALA A 339 -5.24 -23.13 -34.19
C ALA A 339 -4.99 -22.52 -35.59
N ASN A 340 -5.41 -21.26 -35.78
CA ASN A 340 -5.15 -20.45 -36.97
C ASN A 340 -4.03 -19.42 -36.71
N PHE A 341 -2.78 -19.84 -36.90
CA PHE A 341 -1.60 -18.97 -36.68
C PHE A 341 -1.52 -17.79 -37.66
N SER A 342 -2.05 -17.93 -38.88
CA SER A 342 -2.02 -16.87 -39.89
C SER A 342 -2.85 -15.66 -39.43
N ALA A 343 -4.06 -15.92 -38.93
CA ALA A 343 -4.91 -14.88 -38.36
C ALA A 343 -4.26 -14.22 -37.13
N ALA A 344 -3.71 -15.04 -36.22
CA ALA A 344 -3.08 -14.55 -34.98
C ALA A 344 -1.86 -13.66 -35.26
N LEU A 345 -0.94 -14.09 -36.13
CA LEU A 345 0.27 -13.33 -36.45
C LEU A 345 -0.07 -12.05 -37.21
N THR A 346 -0.98 -12.11 -38.18
CA THR A 346 -1.43 -10.91 -38.93
C THR A 346 -2.03 -9.89 -37.98
N ARG A 347 -2.91 -10.32 -37.08
CA ARG A 347 -3.54 -9.45 -36.09
C ARG A 347 -2.52 -8.78 -35.16
N ALA A 348 -1.53 -9.55 -34.69
CA ALA A 348 -0.47 -9.04 -33.83
C ALA A 348 0.38 -7.97 -34.55
N PHE A 349 0.75 -8.20 -35.81
CA PHE A 349 1.52 -7.22 -36.58
C PHE A 349 0.73 -5.95 -36.87
N ASP A 350 -0.55 -6.08 -37.25
CA ASP A 350 -1.42 -4.92 -37.50
C ASP A 350 -1.55 -4.05 -36.24
N LEU A 351 -1.72 -4.67 -35.07
CA LEU A 351 -1.80 -3.94 -33.80
C LEU A 351 -0.47 -3.23 -33.46
N LEU A 352 0.67 -3.91 -33.59
CA LEU A 352 1.97 -3.30 -33.32
C LEU A 352 2.31 -2.16 -34.29
N GLU A 353 1.85 -2.23 -35.54
CA GLU A 353 2.02 -1.19 -36.54
C GLU A 353 1.23 0.09 -36.18
N ILE A 354 -0.01 -0.05 -35.69
CA ILE A 354 -0.81 1.07 -35.19
C ILE A 354 -0.07 1.81 -34.07
N TYR A 355 0.45 1.06 -33.10
CA TYR A 355 1.15 1.63 -31.93
C TYR A 355 2.51 2.24 -32.27
N ARG A 356 3.17 1.75 -33.33
CA ARG A 356 4.40 2.34 -33.87
C ARG A 356 4.15 3.72 -34.47
N ASN A 357 3.01 3.94 -35.12
CA ASN A 357 2.69 5.20 -35.81
C ASN A 357 1.99 6.23 -34.90
N ASN A 358 1.10 5.79 -34.00
CA ASN A 358 0.23 6.69 -33.23
C ASN A 358 0.82 7.17 -31.89
N SER A 359 2.05 6.80 -31.54
CA SER A 359 2.77 7.19 -30.30
C SER A 359 2.08 6.84 -28.97
N GLY A 360 1.03 6.01 -28.99
CA GLY A 360 0.25 5.62 -27.82
C GLY A 360 0.87 4.51 -26.94
N GLY A 361 1.96 3.87 -27.38
CA GLY A 361 2.62 2.77 -26.66
C GLY A 361 3.88 3.21 -25.90
N ALA A 362 4.78 2.27 -25.64
CA ALA A 362 6.14 2.52 -25.17
C ALA A 362 7.04 3.13 -26.26
N ASN A 363 6.73 2.88 -27.54
CA ASN A 363 7.45 3.39 -28.72
C ASN A 363 8.98 3.10 -28.68
N CYS A 364 9.34 1.94 -28.12
CA CYS A 364 10.71 1.54 -27.93
C CYS A 364 10.95 0.14 -28.52
N ASN A 365 10.99 -0.91 -27.70
CA ASN A 365 11.08 -2.29 -28.18
C ASN A 365 9.70 -2.84 -28.50
N GLN A 366 9.58 -3.62 -29.58
CA GLN A 366 8.36 -4.36 -29.90
C GLN A 366 8.65 -5.86 -29.96
N ALA A 367 7.80 -6.66 -29.30
CA ALA A 367 7.98 -8.11 -29.25
C ALA A 367 6.66 -8.87 -29.38
N ILE A 368 6.72 -10.02 -30.05
CA ILE A 368 5.65 -11.01 -30.08
C ILE A 368 6.15 -12.25 -29.35
N MET A 369 5.36 -12.75 -28.41
CA MET A 369 5.64 -13.96 -27.64
C MET A 369 4.59 -15.02 -27.97
N LEU A 370 4.98 -16.04 -28.73
CA LEU A 370 4.11 -17.13 -29.16
C LEU A 370 4.24 -18.32 -28.21
N VAL A 371 3.11 -18.74 -27.61
CA VAL A 371 3.00 -19.89 -26.70
C VAL A 371 2.14 -20.95 -27.37
N THR A 372 2.73 -22.09 -27.74
CA THR A 372 2.05 -23.17 -28.47
C THR A 372 2.72 -24.53 -28.20
N ASP A 373 2.04 -25.62 -28.51
CA ASP A 373 2.59 -26.97 -28.49
C ASP A 373 3.16 -27.43 -29.83
N GLY A 374 2.90 -26.71 -30.93
CA GLY A 374 3.45 -27.02 -32.25
C GLY A 374 3.00 -26.05 -33.34
N VAL A 375 3.75 -25.97 -34.44
CA VAL A 375 3.44 -25.07 -35.57
C VAL A 375 3.57 -25.87 -36.88
N PRO A 376 2.61 -25.78 -37.82
CA PRO A 376 2.60 -26.62 -39.01
C PRO A 376 3.67 -26.24 -40.06
N TYR A 377 4.07 -24.97 -40.15
CA TYR A 377 5.11 -24.46 -41.07
C TYR A 377 5.66 -23.11 -40.59
N ASN A 378 6.76 -22.63 -41.19
CA ASN A 378 7.50 -21.45 -40.70
C ASN A 378 6.94 -20.05 -41.07
N TYR A 379 5.77 -19.95 -41.72
CA TYR A 379 5.07 -18.70 -42.06
C TYR A 379 5.97 -17.56 -42.64
N LYS A 380 7.03 -17.92 -43.38
CA LYS A 380 8.05 -16.98 -43.87
C LYS A 380 7.47 -15.75 -44.61
N GLU A 381 6.45 -15.96 -45.44
CA GLU A 381 5.79 -14.91 -46.23
C GLU A 381 5.22 -13.77 -45.35
N ILE A 382 4.71 -14.10 -44.15
CA ILE A 382 4.16 -13.11 -43.21
C ILE A 382 5.29 -12.24 -42.65
N PHE A 383 6.41 -12.85 -42.26
CA PHE A 383 7.56 -12.12 -41.72
C PHE A 383 8.24 -11.23 -42.77
N GLU A 384 8.33 -11.68 -44.03
CA GLU A 384 8.83 -10.86 -45.14
C GLU A 384 7.95 -9.62 -45.37
N LYS A 385 6.63 -9.80 -45.34
CA LYS A 385 5.67 -8.72 -45.60
C LYS A 385 5.60 -7.70 -44.45
N TYR A 386 5.50 -8.17 -43.21
CA TYR A 386 5.21 -7.33 -42.05
C TYR A 386 6.44 -6.92 -41.24
N ASN A 387 7.49 -7.75 -41.16
CA ASN A 387 8.62 -7.52 -40.26
C ASN A 387 9.87 -7.01 -40.97
N TRP A 388 10.36 -7.74 -41.98
CA TRP A 388 11.67 -7.48 -42.61
C TRP A 388 11.72 -6.24 -43.50
N LYS A 389 10.58 -5.59 -43.72
CA LYS A 389 10.49 -4.28 -44.39
C LYS A 389 11.06 -3.14 -43.55
N TYR A 390 11.07 -3.29 -42.22
CA TYR A 390 11.42 -2.23 -41.29
C TYR A 390 12.85 -2.38 -40.75
N ASP A 391 13.56 -1.26 -40.62
CA ASP A 391 14.93 -1.20 -40.06
C ASP A 391 14.94 -1.55 -38.54
N THR A 392 13.77 -1.44 -37.89
CA THR A 392 13.51 -1.90 -36.52
C THR A 392 12.51 -3.06 -36.55
N PRO A 393 12.96 -4.31 -36.69
CA PRO A 393 12.08 -5.46 -36.70
C PRO A 393 11.50 -5.75 -35.31
N VAL A 394 10.27 -6.24 -35.30
CA VAL A 394 9.61 -6.87 -34.14
C VAL A 394 10.37 -8.14 -33.79
N ARG A 395 10.71 -8.32 -32.51
CA ARG A 395 11.38 -9.52 -32.00
C ARG A 395 10.37 -10.62 -31.73
N VAL A 396 10.64 -11.85 -32.20
CA VAL A 396 9.69 -12.97 -32.04
C VAL A 396 10.26 -14.03 -31.11
N PHE A 397 9.62 -14.22 -29.97
CA PHE A 397 9.94 -15.26 -29.00
C PHE A 397 8.95 -16.42 -29.14
N THR A 398 9.46 -17.65 -29.10
CA THR A 398 8.63 -18.85 -29.26
C THR A 398 8.84 -19.80 -28.09
N TYR A 399 7.75 -20.15 -27.42
CA TYR A 399 7.70 -21.08 -26.30
C TYR A 399 6.96 -22.35 -26.73
N LEU A 400 7.72 -23.43 -26.87
CA LEU A 400 7.22 -24.72 -27.29
C LEU A 400 6.91 -25.59 -26.05
N ILE A 401 5.64 -25.97 -25.88
CA ILE A 401 5.15 -26.71 -24.70
C ILE A 401 4.90 -28.17 -25.04
N GLY A 402 5.60 -29.08 -24.35
CA GLY A 402 5.35 -30.51 -24.47
C GLY A 402 6.55 -31.37 -24.09
N ARG A 403 6.31 -32.65 -23.79
CA ARG A 403 7.38 -33.64 -23.60
C ARG A 403 7.76 -34.36 -24.91
N GLU A 404 6.78 -34.55 -25.77
CA GLU A 404 6.90 -35.18 -27.08
C GLU A 404 6.60 -34.12 -28.13
N VAL A 405 7.63 -33.60 -28.79
CA VAL A 405 7.47 -32.53 -29.77
C VAL A 405 8.22 -32.84 -31.05
N ALA A 406 7.51 -32.85 -32.18
CA ALA A 406 8.06 -33.16 -33.50
C ALA A 406 8.57 -31.90 -34.23
N ASP A 407 7.97 -30.73 -33.97
CA ASP A 407 8.12 -29.53 -34.81
C ASP A 407 9.10 -28.48 -34.25
N VAL A 408 10.21 -28.93 -33.65
CA VAL A 408 11.23 -28.04 -33.05
C VAL A 408 11.88 -27.12 -34.11
N ARG A 409 12.05 -27.61 -35.35
CA ARG A 409 12.79 -26.90 -36.40
C ARG A 409 12.10 -25.61 -36.84
N GLU A 410 10.81 -25.69 -37.14
CA GLU A 410 10.06 -24.54 -37.70
C GLU A 410 9.86 -23.45 -36.64
N VAL A 411 9.52 -23.84 -35.41
CA VAL A 411 9.35 -22.91 -34.27
C VAL A 411 10.67 -22.22 -33.93
N LYS A 412 11.78 -22.98 -33.88
CA LYS A 412 13.11 -22.40 -33.67
C LYS A 412 13.47 -21.42 -34.78
N TRP A 413 13.20 -21.76 -36.04
CA TRP A 413 13.48 -20.89 -37.17
C TRP A 413 12.75 -19.55 -37.07
N MET A 414 11.46 -19.55 -36.70
CA MET A 414 10.66 -18.34 -36.52
C MET A 414 11.29 -17.37 -35.51
N ALA A 415 11.81 -17.88 -34.39
CA ALA A 415 12.48 -17.05 -33.40
C ALA A 415 13.84 -16.53 -33.89
N CYS A 416 14.68 -17.41 -34.45
CA CYS A 416 16.03 -17.03 -34.85
C CYS A 416 16.04 -16.03 -36.01
N ALA A 417 15.15 -16.19 -37.00
CA ALA A 417 15.07 -15.29 -38.15
C ALA A 417 14.62 -13.86 -37.76
N ASN A 418 13.91 -13.72 -36.64
CA ASN A 418 13.36 -12.46 -36.16
C ASN A 418 14.05 -11.95 -34.88
N ARG A 419 15.35 -12.23 -34.71
CA ARG A 419 16.20 -11.73 -33.60
C ARG A 419 15.62 -11.99 -32.20
N GLY A 420 14.87 -13.08 -32.03
CA GLY A 420 14.30 -13.49 -30.75
C GLY A 420 15.00 -14.70 -30.14
N TYR A 421 14.26 -15.45 -29.33
CA TYR A 421 14.78 -16.60 -28.61
C TYR A 421 13.78 -17.76 -28.60
N TYR A 422 14.31 -18.97 -28.76
CA TYR A 422 13.55 -20.21 -28.73
C TYR A 422 13.69 -20.89 -27.37
N VAL A 423 12.56 -21.30 -26.79
CA VAL A 423 12.50 -21.99 -25.50
C VAL A 423 11.63 -23.25 -25.62
N HIS A 424 12.13 -24.37 -25.10
CA HIS A 424 11.39 -25.63 -24.97
C HIS A 424 11.03 -25.86 -23.50
N LEU A 425 9.77 -26.18 -23.22
CA LEU A 425 9.22 -26.34 -21.87
C LEU A 425 8.54 -27.70 -21.71
N SER A 426 9.13 -28.55 -20.88
CA SER A 426 8.64 -29.92 -20.64
C SER A 426 7.93 -30.08 -19.30
N THR A 427 8.32 -29.27 -18.32
CA THR A 427 7.80 -29.31 -16.95
C THR A 427 7.49 -27.91 -16.43
N LEU A 428 6.64 -27.84 -15.40
CA LEU A 428 6.28 -26.58 -14.76
C LEU A 428 7.46 -25.91 -14.03
N ALA A 429 8.38 -26.71 -13.47
CA ALA A 429 9.53 -26.20 -12.72
C ALA A 429 10.53 -25.43 -13.61
N GLU A 430 10.68 -25.83 -14.87
CA GLU A 430 11.58 -25.19 -15.84
C GLU A 430 11.09 -23.80 -16.29
N VAL A 431 9.79 -23.53 -16.20
CA VAL A 431 9.15 -22.34 -16.79
C VAL A 431 9.78 -21.05 -16.25
N ARG A 432 9.99 -20.94 -14.94
CA ARG A 432 10.49 -19.71 -14.32
C ARG A 432 11.87 -19.32 -14.83
N GLU A 433 12.79 -20.28 -14.87
CA GLU A 433 14.17 -20.02 -15.30
C GLU A 433 14.24 -19.72 -16.81
N ARG A 434 13.56 -20.52 -17.61
CA ARG A 434 13.65 -20.45 -19.07
C ARG A 434 12.95 -19.24 -19.67
N VAL A 435 11.87 -18.75 -19.04
CA VAL A 435 11.15 -17.56 -19.52
C VAL A 435 11.99 -16.29 -19.33
N LEU A 436 12.80 -16.19 -18.27
CA LEU A 436 13.61 -15.00 -17.97
C LEU A 436 14.70 -14.70 -19.01
N GLU A 437 15.10 -15.68 -19.82
CA GLU A 437 16.13 -15.50 -20.86
C GLU A 437 15.79 -14.47 -21.93
N HIS A 438 14.49 -14.17 -22.14
CA HIS A 438 14.11 -13.13 -23.10
C HIS A 438 14.67 -11.75 -22.72
N VAL A 439 14.90 -11.50 -21.42
CA VAL A 439 15.46 -10.24 -20.91
C VAL A 439 16.90 -10.07 -21.38
N ASN A 440 17.70 -11.13 -21.32
CA ASN A 440 19.09 -11.13 -21.81
C ASN A 440 19.16 -10.81 -23.31
N VAL A 441 18.17 -11.25 -24.09
CA VAL A 441 18.10 -10.95 -25.53
C VAL A 441 17.69 -9.50 -25.79
N LEU A 442 16.73 -8.97 -25.03
CA LEU A 442 16.31 -7.57 -25.10
C LEU A 442 17.41 -6.59 -24.63
N ALA A 443 18.31 -7.05 -23.75
CA ALA A 443 19.44 -6.26 -23.26
C ALA A 443 20.60 -6.13 -24.28
N ARG A 444 20.64 -6.91 -25.36
CA ARG A 444 21.79 -6.92 -26.30
C ARG A 444 22.15 -5.52 -26.86
N PRO A 445 21.19 -4.69 -27.34
CA PRO A 445 21.52 -3.35 -27.82
C PRO A 445 22.11 -2.45 -26.74
N LEU A 446 21.64 -2.63 -25.50
CA LEU A 446 22.09 -1.89 -24.33
C LEU A 446 23.56 -2.22 -24.00
N VAL A 447 23.87 -3.51 -23.97
CA VAL A 447 25.21 -4.04 -23.69
C VAL A 447 26.21 -3.62 -24.78
N LEU A 448 25.79 -3.61 -26.06
CA LEU A 448 26.65 -3.23 -27.17
C LEU A 448 27.07 -1.74 -27.13
N GLN A 449 26.31 -0.88 -26.46
CA GLN A 449 26.64 0.55 -26.34
C GLN A 449 27.81 0.83 -25.38
N ARG A 450 28.04 -0.03 -24.37
CA ARG A 450 29.16 -0.05 -23.40
C ARG A 450 29.42 1.20 -22.54
N GLU A 451 29.55 2.38 -23.15
CA GLU A 451 29.94 3.62 -22.48
C GLU A 451 28.78 4.28 -21.70
N LYS A 452 27.54 3.95 -22.06
CA LYS A 452 26.35 4.56 -21.48
C LYS A 452 25.58 3.57 -20.63
N HIS A 453 25.66 3.76 -19.31
CA HIS A 453 24.82 3.06 -18.33
C HIS A 453 23.61 3.95 -17.98
N PRO A 454 22.38 3.58 -18.37
CA PRO A 454 21.20 4.33 -17.97
C PRO A 454 21.00 4.21 -16.46
N VAL A 455 20.78 5.35 -15.79
CA VAL A 455 20.36 5.40 -14.40
C VAL A 455 18.85 5.28 -14.36
N VAL A 456 18.34 4.27 -13.66
CA VAL A 456 16.90 3.99 -13.58
C VAL A 456 16.44 4.07 -12.13
N TRP A 457 15.40 4.87 -11.91
CA TRP A 457 14.71 4.97 -10.64
C TRP A 457 13.42 4.18 -10.69
N THR A 458 13.24 3.28 -9.73
CA THR A 458 12.05 2.43 -9.65
C THR A 458 10.85 3.13 -9.03
N PRO A 459 9.62 2.70 -9.36
CA PRO A 459 8.44 3.07 -8.59
C PRO A 459 8.53 2.52 -7.16
N VAL A 460 7.64 3.00 -6.28
CA VAL A 460 7.56 2.52 -4.88
C VAL A 460 7.37 1.01 -4.83
N TYR A 461 8.18 0.33 -4.02
CA TYR A 461 7.98 -1.07 -3.65
C TYR A 461 8.22 -1.33 -2.16
N ALA A 462 7.74 -2.45 -1.64
CA ALA A 462 7.92 -2.86 -0.26
C ALA A 462 9.18 -3.74 -0.07
N ASN A 463 9.89 -3.56 1.05
CA ASN A 463 11.11 -4.30 1.39
C ASN A 463 10.80 -5.81 1.58
N VAL A 464 11.49 -6.67 0.82
CA VAL A 464 11.47 -8.16 0.81
C VAL A 464 10.16 -8.84 0.38
N THR A 465 8.99 -8.27 0.67
CA THR A 465 7.71 -8.95 0.40
C THR A 465 7.17 -8.68 -1.00
N ASP A 466 6.87 -9.75 -1.72
CA ASP A 466 6.23 -9.67 -3.02
C ASP A 466 4.72 -9.39 -2.83
N PRO A 467 4.12 -8.38 -3.49
CA PRO A 467 2.67 -8.19 -3.49
C PRO A 467 1.89 -9.44 -3.93
N LYS A 468 2.52 -10.37 -4.67
CA LYS A 468 1.95 -11.69 -5.03
C LYS A 468 1.56 -12.54 -3.81
N VAL A 469 2.13 -12.27 -2.63
CA VAL A 469 1.82 -12.97 -1.37
C VAL A 469 0.54 -12.43 -0.72
N ALA A 470 0.07 -11.24 -1.09
CA ALA A 470 -1.10 -10.60 -0.47
C ALA A 470 -2.37 -11.46 -0.57
N ASP A 471 -2.63 -12.06 -1.73
CA ASP A 471 -3.80 -12.93 -1.94
C ASP A 471 -3.71 -14.21 -1.10
N TYR A 472 -2.50 -14.76 -0.94
CA TYR A 472 -2.25 -15.90 -0.08
C TYR A 472 -2.44 -15.56 1.41
N LEU A 473 -1.90 -14.43 1.87
CA LEU A 473 -2.07 -13.95 3.26
C LEU A 473 -3.53 -13.69 3.58
N TRP A 474 -4.28 -13.13 2.62
CA TRP A 474 -5.72 -12.95 2.76
C TRP A 474 -6.43 -14.30 2.91
N GLU A 475 -6.13 -15.27 2.05
CA GLU A 475 -6.71 -16.61 2.17
C GLU A 475 -6.37 -17.28 3.51
N GLN A 476 -5.13 -17.13 4.00
CA GLN A 476 -4.75 -17.64 5.32
C GLN A 476 -5.54 -16.97 6.45
N ARG A 477 -5.72 -15.64 6.37
CA ARG A 477 -6.50 -14.89 7.34
C ARG A 477 -7.96 -15.33 7.36
N GLU A 478 -8.58 -15.45 6.19
CA GLU A 478 -9.96 -15.96 6.08
C GLU A 478 -10.06 -17.37 6.65
N ARG A 479 -9.09 -18.25 6.36
CA ARG A 479 -9.06 -19.61 6.95
C ARG A 479 -8.91 -19.57 8.47
N ALA A 480 -8.10 -18.66 9.01
CA ALA A 480 -7.94 -18.49 10.45
C ALA A 480 -9.22 -17.96 11.12
N GLU A 481 -9.88 -16.97 10.52
CA GLU A 481 -11.16 -16.44 11.00
C GLU A 481 -12.26 -17.50 10.90
N GLN A 482 -12.29 -18.28 9.82
CA GLN A 482 -13.21 -19.41 9.68
C GLN A 482 -12.99 -20.44 10.78
N LYS A 483 -11.72 -20.78 11.07
CA LYS A 483 -11.35 -21.67 12.16
C LYS A 483 -11.80 -21.11 13.51
N GLU A 484 -11.58 -19.83 13.78
CA GLU A 484 -12.01 -19.19 15.04
C GLU A 484 -13.54 -19.19 15.19
N ARG A 485 -14.29 -18.89 14.12
CA ARG A 485 -15.75 -18.97 14.10
C ARG A 485 -16.24 -20.38 14.37
N PHE A 486 -15.65 -21.38 13.71
CA PHE A 486 -15.97 -22.78 13.96
C PHE A 486 -15.67 -23.20 15.41
N MET A 487 -14.51 -22.81 15.95
CA MET A 487 -14.13 -23.13 17.32
C MET A 487 -15.00 -22.43 18.37
N SER A 488 -15.37 -21.16 18.15
CA SER A 488 -16.24 -20.41 19.07
C SER A 488 -17.67 -20.94 19.06
N GLN A 489 -18.20 -21.35 17.90
CA GLN A 489 -19.49 -22.04 17.81
C GLN A 489 -19.45 -23.37 18.57
N ARG A 490 -18.33 -24.10 18.49
CA ARG A 490 -18.15 -25.37 19.19
C ARG A 490 -18.00 -25.22 20.71
N ARG A 491 -17.46 -24.09 21.20
CA ARG A 491 -17.34 -23.81 22.65
C ARG A 491 -18.68 -23.49 23.29
N ASP A 492 -19.44 -22.57 22.71
CA ASP A 492 -20.75 -22.17 23.23
C ASP A 492 -21.70 -21.81 22.09
N LYS A 493 -22.54 -22.79 21.74
CA LYS A 493 -23.49 -22.68 20.64
C LYS A 493 -24.61 -21.68 20.91
N ALA A 494 -25.06 -21.56 22.16
CA ALA A 494 -26.18 -20.70 22.52
C ALA A 494 -25.77 -19.22 22.49
N LEU A 495 -24.60 -18.92 23.06
CA LEU A 495 -24.04 -17.56 23.02
C LEU A 495 -23.68 -17.15 21.59
N PHE A 496 -23.12 -18.06 20.79
CA PHE A 496 -22.74 -17.77 19.40
C PHE A 496 -23.93 -17.37 18.52
N ASN A 497 -25.11 -17.96 18.76
CA ASN A 497 -26.32 -17.69 18.01
C ASN A 497 -27.15 -16.51 18.57
N SER A 498 -26.72 -15.89 19.67
CA SER A 498 -27.40 -14.72 20.23
C SER A 498 -27.33 -13.53 19.26
N GLU A 499 -28.46 -12.84 19.07
CA GLU A 499 -28.58 -11.65 18.24
C GLU A 499 -27.58 -10.54 18.65
N LYS A 500 -27.28 -10.44 19.95
CA LYS A 500 -26.30 -9.49 20.49
C LYS A 500 -24.87 -9.82 20.03
N GLU A 501 -24.51 -11.10 20.05
CA GLU A 501 -23.17 -11.55 19.64
C GLU A 501 -23.03 -11.58 18.12
N GLN A 502 -24.10 -11.91 17.38
CA GLN A 502 -24.16 -11.77 15.93
C GLN A 502 -24.02 -10.30 15.51
N ASN A 503 -24.76 -9.39 16.14
CA ASN A 503 -24.62 -7.95 15.89
C ASN A 503 -23.23 -7.43 16.30
N ARG A 504 -22.64 -7.93 17.38
CA ARG A 504 -21.27 -7.60 17.79
C ARG A 504 -20.28 -8.01 16.71
N ARG A 505 -20.38 -9.23 16.18
CA ARG A 505 -19.49 -9.74 15.12
C ARG A 505 -19.72 -9.06 13.79
N TRP A 506 -20.98 -8.85 13.38
CA TRP A 506 -21.31 -8.10 12.18
C TRP A 506 -20.72 -6.69 12.25
N LYS A 507 -20.84 -6.01 13.39
CA LYS A 507 -20.18 -4.72 13.64
C LYS A 507 -18.65 -4.83 13.59
N ILE A 508 -18.04 -5.84 14.21
CA ILE A 508 -16.58 -6.06 14.14
C ILE A 508 -16.14 -6.33 12.69
N THR A 509 -16.92 -7.08 11.90
CA THR A 509 -16.63 -7.34 10.49
C THR A 509 -16.77 -6.07 9.66
N GLN A 510 -17.85 -5.30 9.83
CA GLN A 510 -18.04 -3.99 9.18
C GLN A 510 -16.95 -3.00 9.58
N MET A 511 -16.55 -2.99 10.85
CA MET A 511 -15.42 -2.19 11.35
C MET A 511 -14.12 -2.66 10.69
N LYS A 512 -13.81 -3.96 10.65
CA LYS A 512 -12.64 -4.47 9.90
C LYS A 512 -12.68 -4.05 8.42
N GLN A 513 -13.85 -4.02 7.79
CA GLN A 513 -14.02 -3.61 6.39
C GLN A 513 -13.87 -2.09 6.16
N GLY A 514 -14.01 -1.27 7.20
CA GLY A 514 -13.94 0.20 7.15
C GLY A 514 -12.81 0.85 7.95
N GLN A 515 -12.13 0.12 8.85
CA GLN A 515 -11.03 0.65 9.65
C GLN A 515 -9.76 0.65 8.81
N TYR A 516 -9.34 1.87 8.47
CA TYR A 516 -7.97 2.22 8.17
C TYR A 516 -7.16 1.98 9.44
N SER A 517 -6.71 0.76 9.62
CA SER A 517 -5.73 0.44 10.65
C SER A 517 -4.42 1.11 10.23
N GLU A 518 -4.26 2.40 10.57
CA GLU A 518 -2.95 2.99 10.76
C GLU A 518 -2.36 2.35 12.00
N ILE A 519 -1.52 1.35 11.78
CA ILE A 519 -0.64 0.81 12.80
C ILE A 519 0.70 1.52 12.61
N GLY A 520 1.05 2.36 13.57
CA GLY A 520 2.46 2.58 13.90
C GLY A 520 3.08 1.21 14.13
N ASN A 521 3.98 0.82 13.21
CA ASN A 521 4.51 -0.52 12.92
C ASN A 521 3.82 -1.27 11.76
N SER A 522 3.70 -0.65 10.59
CA SER A 522 3.64 -1.43 9.35
C SER A 522 4.93 -2.26 9.23
N GLN A 523 4.83 -3.59 9.17
CA GLN A 523 5.97 -4.48 8.91
C GLN A 523 6.67 -4.18 7.56
N TYR A 524 5.98 -3.49 6.66
CA TYR A 524 6.48 -3.14 5.34
C TYR A 524 7.17 -1.78 5.34
N GLN A 525 8.44 -1.75 4.97
CA GLN A 525 9.18 -0.54 4.67
C GLN A 525 9.04 -0.26 3.17
N LEU A 526 8.49 0.91 2.81
CA LEU A 526 8.38 1.34 1.42
C LEU A 526 9.67 2.05 1.00
N MET A 527 10.14 1.71 -0.21
CA MET A 527 11.42 2.18 -0.73
C MET A 527 11.28 2.45 -2.23
N THR A 528 12.19 3.28 -2.74
CA THR A 528 12.53 3.36 -4.17
C THR A 528 14.00 2.99 -4.30
N SER A 529 14.42 2.53 -5.46
CA SER A 529 15.80 2.19 -5.72
C SER A 529 16.33 2.85 -6.97
N VAL A 530 17.61 3.16 -6.91
CA VAL A 530 18.39 3.55 -8.07
C VAL A 530 19.18 2.33 -8.54
N SER A 531 19.12 2.07 -9.83
CA SER A 531 19.67 0.87 -10.45
C SER A 531 20.41 1.21 -11.74
N MET A 532 21.49 0.46 -11.99
CA MET A 532 22.31 0.56 -13.21
C MET A 532 22.69 -0.85 -13.68
N PRO A 533 22.59 -1.14 -14.99
CA PRO A 533 23.02 -2.42 -15.54
C PRO A 533 24.55 -2.55 -15.52
N ILE A 534 25.05 -3.79 -15.50
CA ILE A 534 26.48 -4.12 -15.54
C ILE A 534 26.73 -4.99 -16.77
N TYR A 535 27.68 -4.58 -17.60
CA TYR A 535 27.95 -5.22 -18.88
C TYR A 535 29.15 -6.14 -18.83
N ASP A 536 29.09 -7.21 -19.61
CA ASP A 536 30.24 -8.07 -19.86
C ASP A 536 31.17 -7.38 -20.87
N LEU A 537 32.40 -7.06 -20.47
CA LEU A 537 33.36 -6.32 -21.31
C LEU A 537 33.94 -7.17 -22.46
N ARG A 538 33.71 -8.49 -22.44
CA ARG A 538 34.19 -9.45 -23.46
C ARG A 538 33.59 -9.12 -24.84
N HIS A 539 34.38 -9.27 -25.89
CA HIS A 539 33.93 -9.01 -27.26
C HIS A 539 33.46 -10.30 -27.95
N ASN A 540 34.23 -11.38 -27.80
CA ASN A 540 34.03 -12.64 -28.48
C ASN A 540 34.30 -13.83 -27.54
N GLU A 541 33.69 -14.99 -27.80
CA GLU A 541 33.93 -16.26 -27.08
C GLU A 541 33.84 -17.43 -28.06
N ASN A 542 34.68 -18.45 -27.84
CA ASN A 542 34.67 -19.67 -28.63
C ASN A 542 33.54 -20.59 -28.14
N ILE A 543 32.37 -20.53 -28.77
CA ILE A 543 31.23 -21.38 -28.39
C ILE A 543 31.41 -22.79 -28.96
N THR A 544 31.48 -23.77 -28.06
CA THR A 544 31.34 -25.21 -28.37
C THR A 544 29.84 -25.57 -28.44
N GLU A 545 29.42 -26.14 -29.56
CA GLU A 545 28.08 -26.70 -29.74
C GLU A 545 28.17 -28.22 -29.90
N ASN A 546 27.42 -28.97 -29.09
CA ASN A 546 27.35 -30.42 -29.25
C ASN A 546 26.40 -30.74 -30.41
N VAL A 547 26.98 -31.00 -31.58
CA VAL A 547 26.24 -31.36 -32.78
C VAL A 547 26.09 -32.87 -32.84
N LEU A 548 24.85 -33.33 -33.01
CA LEU A 548 24.56 -34.74 -33.27
C LEU A 548 24.91 -35.04 -34.73
N ILE A 549 26.02 -35.74 -34.96
CA ILE A 549 26.46 -36.05 -36.35
C ILE A 549 25.72 -37.29 -36.88
N ASN A 550 25.35 -38.24 -36.01
CA ASN A 550 24.55 -39.44 -36.30
C ASN A 550 23.65 -39.79 -35.11
N GLU A 551 22.59 -40.60 -35.30
CA GLU A 551 21.55 -40.96 -34.30
C GLU A 551 22.03 -41.51 -32.92
N ALA A 552 23.34 -41.64 -32.69
CA ALA A 552 23.95 -42.10 -31.45
C ALA A 552 25.28 -41.39 -31.06
N TYR A 553 25.78 -40.38 -31.80
CA TYR A 553 27.11 -39.79 -31.54
C TYR A 553 27.09 -38.25 -31.51
N TRP A 554 27.48 -37.70 -30.36
CA TRP A 554 27.62 -36.26 -30.11
C TRP A 554 29.07 -35.85 -30.27
N VAL A 555 29.32 -34.80 -31.05
CA VAL A 555 30.63 -34.15 -31.14
C VAL A 555 30.48 -32.72 -30.67
N SER A 556 31.31 -32.30 -29.72
CA SER A 556 31.47 -30.89 -29.38
C SER A 556 32.22 -30.19 -30.51
N VAL A 557 31.47 -29.58 -31.41
CA VAL A 557 31.99 -28.78 -32.52
C VAL A 557 32.09 -27.34 -32.04
N THR A 558 33.29 -26.79 -31.96
CA THR A 558 33.45 -25.32 -31.92
C THR A 558 32.91 -24.78 -33.24
N LYS A 559 31.93 -23.86 -33.16
CA LYS A 559 31.43 -23.18 -34.37
C LYS A 559 32.51 -22.25 -34.90
N GLU A 560 33.42 -22.80 -35.70
CA GLU A 560 34.27 -22.04 -36.61
C GLU A 560 33.53 -22.00 -37.95
N SER A 561 32.89 -20.88 -38.29
CA SER A 561 32.37 -20.70 -39.64
C SER A 561 33.57 -20.53 -40.58
N VAL A 562 33.84 -21.55 -41.40
CA VAL A 562 34.89 -21.52 -42.42
C VAL A 562 34.44 -20.62 -43.57
N GLU A 563 35.11 -19.48 -43.74
CA GLU A 563 35.37 -18.87 -45.04
C GLU A 563 36.89 -18.72 -45.20
N GLU A 564 37.37 -18.96 -46.42
CA GLU A 564 38.77 -18.83 -46.82
C GLU A 564 39.26 -17.39 -46.51
N ASN A 565 40.16 -17.25 -45.52
CA ASN A 565 40.91 -16.05 -45.13
C ASN A 565 40.34 -15.07 -44.07
N GLY A 566 39.66 -15.55 -43.03
CA GLY A 566 39.52 -14.74 -41.81
C GLY A 566 38.71 -15.40 -40.69
N GLN A 567 39.31 -15.56 -39.50
CA GLN A 567 38.62 -15.99 -38.29
C GLN A 567 37.45 -15.04 -37.99
N LYS A 568 36.21 -15.50 -38.16
CA LYS A 568 35.04 -14.74 -37.67
C LYS A 568 34.73 -15.22 -36.26
N GLU A 569 35.25 -14.50 -35.28
CA GLU A 569 34.93 -14.70 -33.87
C GLU A 569 33.45 -14.34 -33.62
N MET A 570 32.69 -15.19 -32.91
CA MET A 570 31.29 -14.93 -32.59
C MET A 570 31.17 -13.82 -31.55
N ARG A 571 30.48 -12.74 -31.91
CA ARG A 571 30.27 -11.58 -31.04
C ARG A 571 29.28 -11.89 -29.93
N ILE A 572 29.59 -11.43 -28.72
CA ILE A 572 28.74 -11.62 -27.55
C ILE A 572 28.33 -10.29 -26.95
N ALA A 573 27.07 -10.26 -26.52
CA ALA A 573 26.50 -9.17 -25.74
C ALA A 573 25.72 -9.80 -24.58
N ARG A 574 26.36 -9.93 -23.42
CA ARG A 574 25.77 -10.51 -22.21
C ARG A 574 25.68 -9.47 -21.10
N LEU A 575 24.53 -9.45 -20.42
CA LEU A 575 24.34 -8.72 -19.18
C LEU A 575 24.94 -9.54 -18.01
N LEU A 576 25.88 -8.98 -17.25
CA LEU A 576 26.38 -9.64 -16.04
C LEU A 576 25.37 -9.56 -14.90
N GLY A 577 24.66 -8.43 -14.81
CA GLY A 577 23.68 -8.20 -13.77
C GLY A 577 23.26 -6.74 -13.67
N VAL A 578 22.70 -6.38 -12.53
CA VAL A 578 22.28 -5.02 -12.18
C VAL A 578 22.78 -4.71 -10.78
N ALA A 579 23.40 -3.55 -10.59
CA ALA A 579 23.71 -3.01 -9.27
C ALA A 579 22.68 -1.96 -8.88
N GLY A 580 22.37 -1.89 -7.59
CA GLY A 580 21.44 -0.89 -7.08
C GLY A 580 21.63 -0.59 -5.60
N THR A 581 21.01 0.49 -5.18
CA THR A 581 20.87 0.83 -3.76
C THR A 581 19.45 1.32 -3.47
N ASP A 582 18.95 0.95 -2.30
CA ASP A 582 17.63 1.33 -1.84
C ASP A 582 17.66 2.69 -1.14
N VAL A 583 16.59 3.44 -1.32
CA VAL A 583 16.31 4.71 -0.65
C VAL A 583 14.95 4.56 0.06
N PRO A 584 14.95 4.40 1.39
CA PRO A 584 13.73 4.39 2.17
C PRO A 584 12.94 5.69 1.97
N LEU A 585 11.62 5.57 1.80
CA LEU A 585 10.78 6.77 1.64
C LEU A 585 10.80 7.68 2.88
N SER A 586 11.10 7.13 4.06
CA SER A 586 11.29 7.89 5.30
C SER A 586 12.47 8.87 5.25
N GLU A 587 13.54 8.54 4.51
CA GLU A 587 14.69 9.43 4.32
C GLU A 587 14.31 10.63 3.45
N ILE A 588 13.57 10.40 2.37
CA ILE A 588 13.04 11.45 1.50
C ILE A 588 12.02 12.31 2.27
N GLN A 589 11.14 11.70 3.06
CA GLN A 589 10.16 12.41 3.88
C GLN A 589 10.82 13.30 4.94
N ALA A 590 11.95 12.87 5.52
CA ALA A 590 12.72 13.69 6.45
C ALA A 590 13.24 14.98 5.78
N LEU A 591 13.61 14.95 4.50
CA LEU A 591 14.01 16.13 3.73
C LEU A 591 12.82 17.06 3.41
N MET A 592 11.61 16.52 3.32
CA MET A 592 10.38 17.29 3.14
C MET A 592 9.88 18.01 4.40
N ALA A 593 10.62 17.92 5.52
CA ALA A 593 10.50 18.68 6.76
C ALA A 593 9.17 19.46 6.95
N PRO A 594 8.13 18.82 7.52
CA PRO A 594 6.82 19.44 7.74
C PRO A 594 6.90 20.76 8.52
N TYR A 595 7.83 20.87 9.47
CA TYR A 595 8.08 22.09 10.24
C TYR A 595 8.48 23.30 9.36
N LYS A 596 9.15 23.07 8.23
CA LYS A 596 9.50 24.14 7.26
C LYS A 596 8.29 24.57 6.44
N ILE A 597 7.37 23.66 6.12
CA ILE A 597 6.16 23.90 5.33
C ILE A 597 5.04 24.50 6.18
N GLY A 598 4.98 24.14 7.47
CA GLY A 598 3.99 24.62 8.44
C GLY A 598 2.69 23.80 8.46
N VAL A 599 1.84 24.13 9.42
CA VAL A 599 0.57 23.44 9.73
C VAL A 599 -0.31 23.32 8.49
N ASN A 600 -0.96 22.16 8.28
CA ASN A 600 -1.86 21.86 7.15
C ASN A 600 -1.25 22.02 5.74
N GLY A 601 0.03 22.40 5.63
CA GLY A 601 0.81 22.32 4.41
C GLY A 601 1.57 21.00 4.37
N TYR A 602 1.81 20.50 3.16
CA TYR A 602 2.55 19.25 2.96
C TYR A 602 3.28 19.28 1.62
N ALA A 603 4.25 18.38 1.47
CA ALA A 603 4.90 18.12 0.21
C ALA A 603 4.63 16.69 -0.24
N PHE A 604 4.65 16.49 -1.55
CA PHE A 604 4.52 15.17 -2.16
C PHE A 604 5.36 15.10 -3.43
N MET A 605 5.73 13.89 -3.82
CA MET A 605 6.53 13.62 -5.02
C MET A 605 5.77 12.72 -5.98
N VAL A 606 5.90 13.01 -7.28
CA VAL A 606 5.19 12.31 -8.36
C VAL A 606 6.19 11.85 -9.41
N THR A 607 5.92 10.69 -10.01
CA THR A 607 6.68 10.12 -11.15
C THR A 607 6.26 10.72 -12.50
N ASN A 608 7.01 10.47 -13.55
CA ASN A 608 6.67 10.81 -14.94
C ASN A 608 5.39 10.13 -15.48
N ASN A 609 4.86 9.12 -14.76
CA ASN A 609 3.59 8.47 -15.07
C ASN A 609 2.39 9.10 -14.32
N GLY A 610 2.62 10.03 -13.38
CA GLY A 610 1.58 10.60 -12.52
C GLY A 610 1.35 9.83 -11.21
N TYR A 611 2.05 8.70 -11.01
CA TYR A 611 1.97 7.93 -9.77
C TYR A 611 2.70 8.62 -8.63
N ILE A 612 2.11 8.55 -7.43
CA ILE A 612 2.67 9.13 -6.21
C ILE A 612 3.84 8.28 -5.72
N LEU A 613 4.95 8.93 -5.40
CA LEU A 613 6.06 8.34 -4.66
C LEU A 613 5.81 8.47 -3.15
N ILE A 614 5.53 9.68 -2.67
CA ILE A 614 5.27 10.00 -1.26
C ILE A 614 4.14 11.01 -1.21
N HIS A 615 3.15 10.77 -0.35
CA HIS A 615 2.08 11.71 -0.02
C HIS A 615 1.52 11.36 1.38
N PRO A 616 1.15 12.35 2.22
CA PRO A 616 0.60 12.08 3.56
C PRO A 616 -0.63 11.15 3.57
N ASP A 617 -1.55 11.36 2.61
CA ASP A 617 -2.77 10.55 2.46
C ASP A 617 -2.60 9.27 1.59
N LEU A 618 -1.37 8.88 1.24
CA LEU A 618 -1.13 7.62 0.53
C LEU A 618 -1.28 6.44 1.50
N ARG A 619 -2.20 5.50 1.23
CA ARG A 619 -2.52 4.36 2.10
C ARG A 619 -2.25 3.04 1.36
N PRO A 620 -1.00 2.55 1.35
CA PRO A 620 -0.60 1.36 0.57
C PRO A 620 -0.91 0.03 1.26
N VAL A 621 -1.16 0.04 2.58
CA VAL A 621 -1.45 -1.16 3.38
C VAL A 621 -2.92 -1.19 3.77
N PHE A 622 -3.52 -2.38 3.75
CA PHE A 622 -4.87 -2.65 4.24
C PHE A 622 -4.82 -3.81 5.24
N GLN A 623 -5.15 -3.55 6.51
CA GLN A 623 -5.11 -4.55 7.59
C GLN A 623 -3.81 -5.38 7.67
N GLN A 624 -2.64 -4.72 7.61
CA GLN A 624 -1.32 -5.37 7.56
C GLN A 624 -1.05 -6.21 6.29
N ILE A 625 -1.84 -6.07 5.24
CA ILE A 625 -1.61 -6.70 3.92
C ILE A 625 -1.39 -5.60 2.89
N LEU A 626 -0.37 -5.74 2.03
CA LEU A 626 -0.14 -4.78 0.94
C LEU A 626 -1.32 -4.78 -0.04
N LYS A 627 -1.81 -3.59 -0.40
CA LYS A 627 -2.87 -3.46 -1.41
C LYS A 627 -2.33 -3.90 -2.78
N PRO A 628 -3.08 -4.65 -3.59
CA PRO A 628 -2.60 -5.18 -4.88
C PRO A 628 -2.09 -4.13 -5.88
N SER A 629 -2.62 -2.90 -5.86
CA SER A 629 -2.28 -1.80 -6.77
C SER A 629 -1.62 -0.61 -6.07
N TYR A 630 -0.95 -0.84 -4.93
CA TYR A 630 -0.39 0.22 -4.08
C TYR A 630 0.62 1.15 -4.79
N ASN A 631 1.34 0.66 -5.80
CA ASN A 631 2.37 1.39 -6.53
C ASN A 631 1.87 2.14 -7.78
N SER A 632 0.55 2.13 -8.02
CA SER A 632 -0.09 2.73 -9.21
C SER A 632 -1.22 3.71 -8.84
N VAL A 633 -1.12 4.30 -7.65
CA VAL A 633 -2.02 5.35 -7.17
C VAL A 633 -1.59 6.69 -7.80
N ASP A 634 -2.49 7.32 -8.56
CA ASP A 634 -2.21 8.60 -9.25
C ASP A 634 -2.44 9.79 -8.31
N MET A 635 -1.73 10.90 -8.55
CA MET A 635 -1.88 12.12 -7.75
C MET A 635 -3.32 12.66 -7.72
N ILE A 636 -4.09 12.49 -8.80
CA ILE A 636 -5.47 12.99 -8.88
C ILE A 636 -6.47 12.12 -8.13
N GLU A 637 -6.08 10.90 -7.76
CA GLU A 637 -6.87 9.99 -6.92
C GLU A 637 -6.75 10.34 -5.43
N VAL A 638 -5.75 11.15 -5.06
CA VAL A 638 -5.46 11.54 -3.67
C VAL A 638 -5.75 13.01 -3.42
N GLU A 639 -5.37 13.88 -4.36
CA GLU A 639 -5.67 15.31 -4.31
C GLU A 639 -7.14 15.56 -4.64
N LEU A 640 -7.98 15.63 -3.61
CA LEU A 640 -9.42 15.84 -3.76
C LEU A 640 -9.74 17.32 -4.05
N PHE A 641 -10.09 17.59 -5.30
CA PHE A 641 -10.55 18.92 -5.69
C PHE A 641 -11.94 19.23 -5.14
N ASP A 642 -12.23 20.50 -4.86
CA ASP A 642 -13.52 20.96 -4.36
C ASP A 642 -14.56 21.09 -5.49
N ASP A 643 -14.80 19.99 -6.20
CA ASP A 643 -15.86 19.83 -7.17
C ASP A 643 -16.79 18.66 -6.80
N ASP A 644 -18.10 18.89 -6.99
CA ASP A 644 -19.17 17.90 -6.76
C ASP A 644 -19.42 17.06 -8.03
N ARG A 645 -18.34 16.72 -8.77
CA ARG A 645 -18.42 15.94 -10.02
C ARG A 645 -18.57 14.46 -9.73
N SER A 646 -19.10 13.74 -10.72
CA SER A 646 -19.19 12.28 -10.67
C SER A 646 -17.80 11.62 -10.51
N PRO A 647 -17.73 10.43 -9.89
CA PRO A 647 -16.49 9.68 -9.75
C PRO A 647 -15.72 9.53 -11.07
N ARG A 648 -14.38 9.62 -10.99
CA ARG A 648 -13.45 9.50 -12.13
C ARG A 648 -13.63 10.57 -13.24
N ASN A 649 -14.47 11.59 -13.06
CA ASN A 649 -14.59 12.73 -13.96
C ASN A 649 -13.85 13.95 -13.39
N PHE A 650 -12.54 13.99 -13.62
CA PHE A 650 -11.66 15.00 -13.02
C PHE A 650 -11.81 16.40 -13.64
N SER A 651 -11.55 17.43 -12.83
CA SER A 651 -11.57 18.81 -13.28
C SER A 651 -10.44 19.10 -14.28
N LYS A 652 -10.72 19.94 -15.28
CA LYS A 652 -9.69 20.39 -16.25
C LYS A 652 -8.51 21.08 -15.57
N GLU A 653 -8.75 21.74 -14.44
CA GLU A 653 -7.72 22.45 -13.68
C GLU A 653 -6.72 21.48 -13.02
N LEU A 654 -7.22 20.38 -12.48
CA LEU A 654 -6.41 19.33 -11.86
C LEU A 654 -5.67 18.52 -12.93
N THR A 655 -6.31 18.21 -14.06
CA THR A 655 -5.65 17.54 -15.20
C THR A 655 -4.55 18.42 -15.80
N ALA A 656 -4.75 19.73 -15.91
CA ALA A 656 -3.72 20.67 -16.37
C ALA A 656 -2.53 20.72 -15.40
N LEU A 657 -2.78 20.78 -14.09
CA LEU A 657 -1.71 20.71 -13.07
C LEU A 657 -0.93 19.39 -13.21
N ARG A 658 -1.64 18.27 -13.32
CA ARG A 658 -1.04 16.95 -13.49
C ARG A 658 -0.14 16.90 -14.73
N GLN A 659 -0.58 17.47 -15.85
CA GLN A 659 0.22 17.54 -17.07
C GLN A 659 1.50 18.35 -16.86
N ASP A 660 1.43 19.52 -16.23
CA ASP A 660 2.62 20.35 -15.97
C ASP A 660 3.60 19.70 -14.98
N VAL A 661 3.08 18.98 -13.97
CA VAL A 661 3.87 18.19 -13.02
C VAL A 661 4.59 17.03 -13.72
N ILE A 662 3.89 16.30 -14.59
CA ILE A 662 4.46 15.20 -15.38
C ILE A 662 5.49 15.69 -16.41
N ASP A 663 5.22 16.85 -17.03
CA ASP A 663 6.15 17.49 -17.97
C ASP A 663 7.44 17.99 -17.27
N GLN A 664 7.47 17.99 -15.93
CA GLN A 664 8.54 18.52 -15.08
C GLN A 664 8.75 20.03 -15.25
N LYS A 665 7.69 20.79 -15.53
CA LYS A 665 7.74 22.26 -15.57
C LYS A 665 7.79 22.81 -14.15
N THR A 666 8.34 24.01 -13.99
CA THR A 666 8.26 24.76 -12.72
C THR A 666 7.08 25.71 -12.77
N GLY A 667 6.26 25.75 -11.72
CA GLY A 667 5.06 26.58 -11.71
C GLY A 667 4.40 26.70 -10.34
N ASN A 668 3.37 27.54 -10.28
CA ASN A 668 2.52 27.71 -9.11
C ASN A 668 1.05 27.89 -9.50
N LYS A 669 0.13 27.52 -8.61
CA LYS A 669 -1.32 27.65 -8.81
C LYS A 669 -2.08 27.59 -7.50
N ILE A 670 -3.10 28.43 -7.35
CA ILE A 670 -4.02 28.38 -6.20
C ILE A 670 -5.24 27.53 -6.59
N MET A 671 -5.62 26.59 -5.72
CA MET A 671 -6.73 25.68 -5.96
C MET A 671 -7.62 25.55 -4.71
N ASN A 672 -8.92 25.35 -4.94
CA ASN A 672 -9.87 25.01 -3.89
C ASN A 672 -9.88 23.49 -3.73
N VAL A 673 -9.55 23.00 -2.54
CA VAL A 673 -9.46 21.57 -2.27
C VAL A 673 -10.27 21.18 -1.04
N LYS A 674 -10.78 19.95 -1.07
CA LYS A 674 -11.39 19.28 0.08
C LYS A 674 -10.36 18.31 0.66
N TYR A 675 -10.27 18.23 1.97
CA TYR A 675 -9.39 17.27 2.63
C TYR A 675 -10.09 16.71 3.85
N HIS A 676 -9.78 15.47 4.19
CA HIS A 676 -10.40 14.79 5.31
C HIS A 676 -9.50 14.83 6.55
N MET A 677 -10.12 14.64 7.71
CA MET A 677 -9.47 14.47 9.01
C MET A 677 -10.13 13.32 9.77
N ASP A 678 -9.41 12.74 10.75
CA ASP A 678 -9.90 11.64 11.59
C ASP A 678 -10.43 10.47 10.75
N ASP A 679 -9.57 9.90 9.89
CA ASP A 679 -9.88 8.71 9.08
C ASP A 679 -11.13 8.83 8.20
N MET A 680 -11.27 9.92 7.44
CA MET A 680 -12.42 10.21 6.58
C MET A 680 -13.76 10.43 7.32
N LYS A 681 -13.73 10.72 8.63
CA LYS A 681 -14.96 11.05 9.41
C LYS A 681 -15.32 12.53 9.38
N ARG A 682 -14.34 13.42 9.21
CA ARG A 682 -14.54 14.88 9.11
C ARG A 682 -13.97 15.39 7.80
N VAL A 683 -14.56 16.47 7.30
CA VAL A 683 -14.13 17.13 6.07
C VAL A 683 -13.93 18.62 6.32
N SER A 684 -12.90 19.14 5.67
CA SER A 684 -12.57 20.57 5.63
C SER A 684 -12.34 20.99 4.19
N ARG A 685 -12.60 22.26 3.92
CA ARG A 685 -12.48 22.88 2.59
C ARG A 685 -11.62 24.13 2.73
N GLY A 686 -10.63 24.27 1.85
CA GLY A 686 -9.70 25.38 1.95
C GLY A 686 -9.03 25.69 0.62
N LYS A 687 -8.49 26.90 0.53
CA LYS A 687 -7.63 27.32 -0.57
C LYS A 687 -6.19 26.98 -0.25
N LYS A 688 -5.56 26.21 -1.15
CA LYS A 688 -4.14 25.88 -1.05
C LYS A 688 -3.39 26.42 -2.25
N HIS A 689 -2.19 26.91 -2.00
CA HIS A 689 -1.25 27.32 -3.02
C HIS A 689 -0.30 26.16 -3.30
N TYR A 690 -0.34 25.64 -4.52
CA TYR A 690 0.52 24.59 -5.03
C TYR A 690 1.71 25.21 -5.73
N PHE A 691 2.89 24.70 -5.43
CA PHE A 691 4.15 25.05 -6.08
C PHE A 691 4.84 23.76 -6.48
N TRP A 692 5.38 23.67 -7.70
CA TRP A 692 6.03 22.46 -8.17
C TRP A 692 7.29 22.75 -8.99
N THR A 693 8.24 21.82 -8.93
CA THR A 693 9.47 21.86 -9.73
C THR A 693 9.96 20.46 -10.04
N GLY A 694 10.48 20.26 -11.25
CA GLY A 694 11.17 19.02 -11.61
C GLY A 694 12.50 18.88 -10.88
N ILE A 695 12.86 17.66 -10.49
CA ILE A 695 14.19 17.33 -9.97
C ILE A 695 15.05 16.87 -11.14
N SER A 696 16.12 17.62 -11.46
CA SER A 696 17.02 17.29 -12.56
C SER A 696 17.65 15.90 -12.40
N ASP A 697 17.95 15.26 -13.53
CA ASP A 697 18.54 13.91 -13.60
C ASP A 697 17.70 12.81 -12.92
N SER A 698 16.40 13.06 -12.72
CA SER A 698 15.44 12.09 -12.20
C SER A 698 14.09 12.20 -12.91
N PRO A 699 13.25 11.15 -12.87
CA PRO A 699 11.88 11.19 -13.40
C PRO A 699 10.88 11.83 -12.42
N PHE A 700 11.34 12.42 -11.32
CA PHE A 700 10.48 12.89 -10.24
C PHE A 700 10.22 14.40 -10.28
N THR A 701 9.03 14.79 -9.85
CA THR A 701 8.63 16.19 -9.64
C THR A 701 8.19 16.36 -8.19
N LEU A 702 8.70 17.40 -7.54
CA LEU A 702 8.32 17.79 -6.18
C LEU A 702 7.19 18.81 -6.22
N VAL A 703 6.17 18.60 -5.40
CA VAL A 703 5.07 19.54 -5.21
C VAL A 703 4.96 19.89 -3.73
N VAL A 704 4.83 21.18 -3.42
CA VAL A 704 4.60 21.68 -2.05
C VAL A 704 3.29 22.47 -2.03
N THR A 705 2.48 22.18 -1.02
CA THR A 705 1.19 22.83 -0.80
C THR A 705 1.24 23.66 0.48
N ILE A 706 0.77 24.90 0.40
CA ILE A 706 0.76 25.84 1.53
C ILE A 706 -0.65 26.42 1.65
N PRO A 707 -1.29 26.43 2.84
CA PRO A 707 -2.59 27.06 3.03
C PRO A 707 -2.51 28.57 2.86
N GLU A 708 -3.47 29.16 2.13
CA GLU A 708 -3.42 30.58 1.75
C GLU A 708 -3.42 31.52 2.96
N ASN A 709 -4.18 31.18 4.01
CA ASN A 709 -4.52 32.06 5.12
C ASN A 709 -3.42 32.19 6.19
N TYR A 710 -2.76 31.09 6.56
CA TYR A 710 -1.73 31.03 7.63
C TYR A 710 -0.37 30.53 7.15
N GLY A 711 -0.27 29.92 5.97
CA GLY A 711 0.95 29.24 5.56
C GLY A 711 2.05 30.16 5.01
N ARG A 712 1.72 31.42 4.70
CA ARG A 712 2.67 32.40 4.09
C ARG A 712 3.68 32.99 5.07
N HIS A 713 3.48 32.81 6.37
CA HIS A 713 4.34 33.37 7.40
C HIS A 713 4.73 32.29 8.38
N ARG A 714 5.95 32.38 8.91
CA ARG A 714 6.42 31.50 9.98
C ARG A 714 7.09 32.31 11.07
N ILE A 715 7.08 31.75 12.27
CA ILE A 715 7.84 32.28 13.38
C ILE A 715 9.26 31.74 13.30
N THR A 716 10.24 32.62 13.49
CA THR A 716 11.64 32.25 13.59
C THR A 716 12.27 32.86 14.84
N PRO A 717 13.18 32.13 15.51
CA PRO A 717 13.94 32.70 16.61
C PRO A 717 14.80 33.88 16.11
N PRO A 718 14.95 34.96 16.90
CA PRO A 718 15.83 36.06 16.52
C PRO A 718 17.28 35.58 16.34
N PRO A 719 18.04 36.12 15.37
CA PRO A 719 19.42 35.70 15.11
C PRO A 719 20.39 35.97 16.29
N THR A 720 19.99 36.78 17.27
CA THR A 720 20.72 37.00 18.53
C THR A 720 20.64 35.80 19.48
N ASP A 721 19.59 34.99 19.38
CA ASP A 721 19.30 33.80 20.18
C ASP A 721 19.84 32.52 19.51
N ASP A 722 21.14 32.51 19.22
CA ASP A 722 21.84 31.29 18.81
C ASP A 722 22.00 30.36 20.02
N ILE A 723 21.67 29.06 19.86
CA ILE A 723 21.76 28.03 20.90
C ILE A 723 23.14 28.02 21.55
N HIS A 724 24.19 28.06 20.74
CA HIS A 724 25.56 27.97 21.23
C HIS A 724 25.98 29.25 21.98
N ARG A 725 25.46 30.41 21.55
CA ARG A 725 25.69 31.67 22.25
C ARG A 725 24.92 31.73 23.57
N LEU A 726 23.69 31.24 23.58
CA LEU A 726 22.86 31.13 24.78
C LEU A 726 23.57 30.26 25.82
N SER A 727 24.01 29.05 25.46
CA SER A 727 24.69 28.14 26.39
C SER A 727 26.02 28.68 26.95
N LEU A 728 26.73 29.52 26.19
CA LEU A 728 27.98 30.16 26.64
C LEU A 728 27.75 31.42 27.50
N THR A 729 26.64 32.13 27.28
CA THR A 729 26.33 33.40 27.98
C THR A 729 25.58 33.15 29.30
N SER A 730 24.70 32.14 29.36
CA SER A 730 23.97 31.75 30.56
C SER A 730 24.82 30.85 31.47
N LYS A 731 25.75 31.45 32.23
CA LYS A 731 26.68 30.73 33.14
C LYS A 731 26.03 29.75 34.15
N ASN A 732 24.69 29.74 34.32
CA ASN A 732 23.98 28.90 35.29
C ASN A 732 22.78 28.10 34.75
N ILE A 733 22.40 28.21 33.46
CA ILE A 733 21.21 27.50 32.92
C ILE A 733 21.59 26.81 31.61
N SER A 734 21.63 25.49 31.62
CA SER A 734 21.80 24.67 30.40
C SER A 734 20.47 24.55 29.67
N ALA A 735 20.48 24.37 28.34
CA ALA A 735 19.26 24.18 27.55
C ALA A 735 18.40 23.01 28.07
N ARG A 736 19.04 22.00 28.68
CA ARG A 736 18.41 20.88 29.39
C ARG A 736 17.51 21.33 30.55
N GLN A 737 17.85 22.40 31.25
CA GLN A 737 17.08 22.86 32.41
C GLN A 737 15.73 23.47 32.01
N TYR A 738 15.54 23.87 30.75
CA TYR A 738 14.22 24.25 30.22
C TYR A 738 13.29 23.04 30.00
N LEU A 739 13.83 21.82 30.02
CA LEU A 739 13.19 20.55 29.70
C LEU A 739 13.16 19.58 30.90
N SER A 740 12.82 20.07 32.10
CA SER A 740 12.88 19.26 33.33
C SER A 740 11.64 18.43 33.67
N ASP A 741 10.45 18.81 33.17
CA ASP A 741 9.15 18.26 33.60
C ASP A 741 8.53 17.33 32.54
N LYS A 742 7.21 17.13 32.57
CA LYS A 742 6.47 16.33 31.59
C LYS A 742 6.46 17.00 30.20
N TRP A 743 7.35 16.54 29.31
CA TRP A 743 7.43 16.96 27.91
C TRP A 743 7.67 15.76 26.97
N SER A 744 7.36 15.95 25.70
CA SER A 744 7.68 15.02 24.61
C SER A 744 7.99 15.80 23.34
N VAL A 745 8.70 15.15 22.42
CA VAL A 745 9.01 15.72 21.10
C VAL A 745 8.44 14.85 19.98
N HIS A 746 8.29 15.46 18.81
CA HIS A 746 7.85 14.74 17.63
C HIS A 746 8.79 13.53 17.34
N PRO A 747 8.26 12.30 17.28
CA PRO A 747 9.08 11.08 17.20
C PRO A 747 9.71 10.90 15.81
N ASP A 748 9.02 11.31 14.75
CA ASP A 748 9.50 11.11 13.37
C ASP A 748 10.47 12.21 12.88
N TRP A 749 10.66 13.30 13.64
CA TRP A 749 11.49 14.43 13.20
C TRP A 749 12.95 14.25 13.60
N LEU A 750 13.85 14.51 12.66
CA LEU A 750 15.30 14.33 12.84
C LEU A 750 15.96 15.61 13.36
N TYR A 751 16.03 15.79 14.67
CA TYR A 751 16.75 16.91 15.29
C TYR A 751 18.27 16.74 15.17
N CYS A 752 18.78 15.64 15.72
CA CYS A 752 20.16 15.19 15.61
C CYS A 752 20.19 13.67 15.75
N ARG A 753 21.08 12.99 15.02
CA ARG A 753 21.26 11.54 15.12
C ARG A 753 22.70 11.12 15.12
N HIS A 754 23.00 10.13 15.95
CA HIS A 754 24.31 9.49 16.02
C HIS A 754 24.33 8.22 15.15
N TYR A 755 25.36 8.02 14.32
CA TYR A 755 25.40 6.84 13.43
C TYR A 755 25.69 5.53 14.19
N GLU A 756 26.58 5.55 15.17
CA GLU A 756 27.00 4.34 15.91
C GLU A 756 26.20 4.06 17.19
N ARG A 757 25.52 5.06 17.77
CA ARG A 757 24.85 4.93 19.07
C ARG A 757 23.34 5.02 18.89
N THR A 758 22.65 4.12 19.56
CA THR A 758 21.20 4.00 19.52
C THR A 758 20.62 4.39 20.88
N PHE A 759 19.55 5.17 20.87
CA PHE A 759 18.86 5.62 22.08
C PHE A 759 17.50 4.92 22.20
N ALA A 760 16.99 4.78 23.42
CA ALA A 760 15.71 4.12 23.67
C ALA A 760 14.51 5.02 23.30
N THR A 761 14.66 6.34 23.49
CA THR A 761 13.64 7.35 23.15
C THR A 761 14.26 8.52 22.37
N PRO A 762 13.48 9.20 21.49
CA PRO A 762 13.92 10.42 20.83
C PRO A 762 14.33 11.54 21.82
N GLU A 763 13.67 11.57 22.98
CA GLU A 763 13.94 12.51 24.06
C GLU A 763 15.36 12.33 24.64
N ASP A 764 15.79 11.07 24.85
CA ASP A 764 17.13 10.76 25.36
C ASP A 764 18.22 11.14 24.35
N GLU A 765 17.97 10.92 23.06
CA GLU A 765 18.87 11.32 21.97
C GLU A 765 19.02 12.85 21.92
N LEU A 766 17.90 13.58 22.02
CA LEU A 766 17.90 15.03 22.06
C LEU A 766 18.72 15.56 23.25
N LEU A 767 18.49 15.02 24.45
CA LEU A 767 19.22 15.43 25.66
C LEU A 767 20.73 15.20 25.52
N TYR A 768 21.13 14.09 24.91
CA TYR A 768 22.53 13.80 24.61
C TYR A 768 23.18 14.88 23.72
N PHE A 769 22.50 15.31 22.67
CA PHE A 769 23.01 16.34 21.77
C PHE A 769 22.99 17.74 22.40
N LEU A 770 21.98 18.09 23.19
CA LEU A 770 21.91 19.36 23.91
C LEU A 770 23.10 19.54 24.88
N GLU A 771 23.54 18.46 25.54
CA GLU A 771 24.73 18.48 26.41
C GLU A 771 26.03 18.68 25.62
N ARG A 772 26.10 18.20 24.39
CA ARG A 772 27.27 18.38 23.52
C ARG A 772 27.35 19.77 22.91
N VAL A 773 26.21 20.31 22.46
CA VAL A 773 26.12 21.67 21.91
C VAL A 773 26.55 22.71 22.95
N ALA A 774 26.29 22.45 24.23
CA ALA A 774 26.70 23.33 25.32
C ALA A 774 28.22 23.35 25.59
N LYS A 775 29.00 22.38 25.08
CA LYS A 775 30.44 22.30 25.34
C LYS A 775 31.24 23.23 24.42
N PRO A 776 32.30 23.89 24.93
CA PRO A 776 33.17 24.71 24.10
C PRO A 776 33.88 23.85 23.05
N GLY A 777 33.82 24.28 21.78
CA GLY A 777 34.45 23.57 20.65
C GLY A 777 33.48 22.80 19.74
N TRP A 778 32.17 22.85 20.00
CA TRP A 778 31.14 22.31 19.12
C TRP A 778 31.19 22.95 17.72
N ARG A 779 31.03 22.13 16.67
CA ARG A 779 30.87 22.57 15.28
C ARG A 779 29.69 21.85 14.66
N TRP A 780 28.79 22.61 14.04
CA TRP A 780 27.70 22.02 13.27
C TRP A 780 28.27 21.23 12.07
N PRO A 781 27.82 19.99 11.84
CA PRO A 781 28.27 19.21 10.70
C PRO A 781 27.89 19.92 9.40
N ALA A 782 28.83 20.01 8.46
CA ALA A 782 28.53 20.54 7.13
C ALA A 782 27.61 19.56 6.39
N LYS A 783 26.67 20.08 5.59
CA LYS A 783 25.86 19.24 4.68
C LYS A 783 26.81 18.37 3.83
N PRO A 784 26.59 17.05 3.74
CA PRO A 784 27.43 16.19 2.92
C PRO A 784 27.40 16.67 1.48
N ARG A 785 28.58 16.89 0.89
CA ARG A 785 28.72 17.20 -0.54
C ARG A 785 29.22 15.96 -1.26
N PRO A 786 28.83 15.73 -2.53
CA PRO A 786 29.43 14.68 -3.34
C PRO A 786 30.95 14.85 -3.36
N PRO A 787 31.73 13.78 -3.13
CA PRO A 787 33.16 13.82 -3.41
C PRO A 787 33.36 14.11 -4.90
N GLU A 788 34.09 15.17 -5.23
CA GLU A 788 34.39 15.52 -6.63
C GLU A 788 35.07 14.33 -7.32
N HIS A 789 34.57 13.96 -8.50
CA HIS A 789 35.20 12.96 -9.36
C HIS A 789 36.67 13.35 -9.60
N HIS A 790 37.61 12.59 -9.04
CA HIS A 790 39.00 12.67 -9.44
C HIS A 790 39.11 12.30 -10.92
N LYS A 791 39.06 13.31 -11.79
CA LYS A 791 39.54 13.18 -13.16
C LYS A 791 41.01 12.79 -13.09
N ASN A 792 41.32 11.59 -13.59
CA ASN A 792 42.67 11.10 -13.82
C ASN A 792 43.53 12.17 -14.52
N LYS A 793 44.41 12.84 -13.76
CA LYS A 793 45.57 13.52 -14.35
C LYS A 793 46.70 12.50 -14.40
N GLN A 794 46.97 12.00 -15.61
CA GLN A 794 48.18 11.27 -15.94
C GLN A 794 49.42 12.18 -15.84
N GLY A 795 50.53 11.62 -15.34
CA GLY A 795 51.89 12.06 -15.64
C GLY A 795 52.60 12.92 -14.58
N HIS A 796 53.39 12.30 -13.70
CA HIS A 796 54.84 12.14 -13.88
C HIS A 796 55.47 11.60 -12.58
N GLY A 797 56.29 10.57 -12.72
CA GLY A 797 56.93 9.90 -11.60
C GLY A 797 57.99 10.76 -10.91
N HIS A 798 58.03 10.63 -9.58
CA HIS A 798 59.28 10.67 -8.84
C HIS A 798 59.16 9.78 -7.60
N ASN A 799 60.08 8.82 -7.50
CA ASN A 799 60.36 8.06 -6.28
C ASN A 799 60.74 9.02 -5.16
N GLY A 800 59.94 9.04 -4.10
CA GLY A 800 60.19 9.79 -2.87
C GLY A 800 59.60 9.04 -1.70
N SER A 801 60.46 8.72 -0.75
CA SER A 801 60.24 7.97 0.49
C SER A 801 59.05 8.44 1.32
N VAL A 802 58.38 7.44 1.89
CA VAL A 802 57.71 7.40 3.20
C VAL A 802 57.98 8.62 4.08
N ASP A 803 56.97 9.48 4.23
CA ASP A 803 56.56 10.15 5.47
C ASP A 803 55.52 11.25 5.16
N SER A 804 54.24 10.95 5.40
CA SER A 804 53.34 11.88 6.06
C SER A 804 52.05 11.16 6.42
N GLU A 805 51.84 10.99 7.72
CA GLU A 805 50.53 10.82 8.33
C GLU A 805 49.63 11.99 7.90
N ARG A 806 48.89 11.81 6.80
CA ARG A 806 47.67 12.59 6.60
C ARG A 806 46.69 12.10 7.66
N LYS A 807 46.58 12.86 8.75
CA LYS A 807 45.50 12.70 9.73
C LYS A 807 44.20 12.46 8.97
N PRO A 808 43.48 11.35 9.20
CA PRO A 808 42.20 11.12 8.54
C PRO A 808 41.31 12.32 8.86
N ALA A 809 40.67 12.89 7.84
CA ALA A 809 39.65 13.93 8.04
C ALA A 809 38.71 13.44 9.15
N GLN A 810 38.56 14.25 10.22
CA GLN A 810 37.75 13.87 11.38
C GLN A 810 36.40 13.34 10.90
N ARG A 811 36.12 12.07 11.22
CA ARG A 811 34.84 11.40 10.97
C ARG A 811 33.70 12.33 11.43
N ILE A 812 32.76 12.62 10.54
CA ILE A 812 31.51 13.26 10.94
C ILE A 812 30.63 12.16 11.55
N GLU A 813 30.68 12.04 12.88
CA GLU A 813 30.02 10.97 13.64
C GLU A 813 28.49 11.16 13.81
N TYR A 814 27.96 12.32 13.40
CA TYR A 814 26.57 12.71 13.65
C TYR A 814 26.01 13.65 12.57
N TYR A 815 24.69 13.58 12.37
CA TYR A 815 23.91 14.47 11.51
C TYR A 815 22.96 15.31 12.38
N CYS A 816 22.82 16.61 12.09
CA CYS A 816 21.97 17.52 12.87
C CYS A 816 21.31 18.57 11.99
N ASP A 817 20.01 18.82 12.21
CA ASP A 817 19.31 19.98 11.66
C ASP A 817 19.42 21.17 12.62
N HIS A 818 20.32 22.09 12.28
CA HIS A 818 20.56 23.30 13.06
C HIS A 818 19.30 24.16 13.24
N GLY A 819 18.48 24.31 12.18
CA GLY A 819 17.33 25.21 12.20
C GLY A 819 16.22 24.69 13.12
N LEU A 820 15.93 23.39 13.04
CA LEU A 820 14.94 22.75 13.90
C LEU A 820 15.39 22.74 15.37
N MET A 821 16.66 22.39 15.63
CA MET A 821 17.21 22.40 16.98
C MET A 821 17.13 23.80 17.62
N GLN A 822 17.38 24.85 16.82
CA GLN A 822 17.31 26.23 17.30
C GLN A 822 15.88 26.66 17.63
N ALA A 823 14.92 26.31 16.77
CA ALA A 823 13.50 26.56 17.04
C ALA A 823 13.03 25.85 18.32
N LEU A 824 13.43 24.58 18.53
CA LEU A 824 13.07 23.80 19.70
C LEU A 824 13.58 24.41 21.01
N VAL A 825 14.86 24.80 21.06
CA VAL A 825 15.44 25.42 22.26
C VAL A 825 14.79 26.77 22.57
N TYR A 826 14.47 27.56 21.53
CA TYR A 826 13.76 28.82 21.67
C TYR A 826 12.35 28.61 22.24
N ASP A 827 11.59 27.66 21.68
CA ASP A 827 10.25 27.32 22.16
C ASP A 827 10.30 26.76 23.59
N ALA A 828 11.29 25.93 23.92
CA ALA A 828 11.49 25.39 25.27
C ALA A 828 11.77 26.50 26.30
N ARG A 829 12.55 27.52 25.95
CA ARG A 829 12.81 28.68 26.81
C ARG A 829 11.53 29.48 27.03
N ASN A 830 10.78 29.77 25.96
CA ASN A 830 9.57 30.58 26.02
C ASN A 830 8.43 29.87 26.77
N THR A 831 8.41 28.54 26.78
CA THR A 831 7.39 27.73 27.47
C THR A 831 7.81 27.22 28.85
N ALA A 832 9.00 27.62 29.34
CA ALA A 832 9.52 27.15 30.62
C ALA A 832 8.63 27.48 31.83
N TRP A 833 7.87 28.58 31.76
CA TRP A 833 6.91 28.96 32.80
C TRP A 833 5.76 27.96 32.97
N PHE A 834 5.43 27.19 31.91
CA PHE A 834 4.31 26.25 31.91
C PHE A 834 4.47 25.19 33.00
N ASN A 835 5.70 24.86 33.40
CA ASN A 835 6.03 23.91 34.47
C ASN A 835 5.51 24.34 35.85
N LYS A 836 5.30 25.64 36.09
CA LYS A 836 4.76 26.13 37.36
C LYS A 836 3.30 25.70 37.51
N SER A 837 2.92 25.22 38.70
CA SER A 837 1.56 24.76 38.95
C SER A 837 0.56 25.93 38.83
N ILE A 838 -0.66 25.64 38.37
CA ILE A 838 -1.75 26.63 38.28
C ILE A 838 -2.01 27.26 39.67
N SER A 839 -1.88 26.48 40.75
CA SER A 839 -2.02 26.92 42.14
C SER A 839 -0.93 27.89 42.63
N GLU A 840 0.27 27.85 42.06
CA GLU A 840 1.37 28.76 42.42
C GLU A 840 1.38 30.05 41.59
N SER A 841 0.70 30.04 40.44
CA SER A 841 0.63 31.18 39.51
C SER A 841 -0.61 32.06 39.71
N ALA A 842 -1.70 31.52 40.26
CA ALA A 842 -2.94 32.25 40.51
C ALA A 842 -3.07 32.70 41.98
N SER A 843 -3.22 34.01 42.20
CA SER A 843 -3.59 34.61 43.49
C SER A 843 -5.09 34.45 43.84
N ASP A 844 -5.83 33.60 43.14
CA ASP A 844 -7.30 33.58 43.18
C ASP A 844 -7.86 32.31 43.83
N GLU A 845 -8.61 32.45 44.93
CA GLU A 845 -9.41 31.38 45.57
C GLU A 845 -10.35 30.66 44.57
N LYS A 846 -10.75 31.35 43.48
CA LYS A 846 -11.56 30.80 42.38
C LYS A 846 -10.87 29.64 41.65
N ALA A 847 -9.54 29.63 41.59
CA ALA A 847 -8.76 28.59 40.92
C ALA A 847 -9.01 27.20 41.53
N ALA A 848 -9.02 27.14 42.86
CA ALA A 848 -9.27 25.92 43.62
C ALA A 848 -10.73 25.45 43.44
N GLU A 849 -11.69 26.37 43.46
CA GLU A 849 -13.10 26.09 43.22
C GLU A 849 -13.34 25.49 41.82
N PHE A 850 -12.75 26.08 40.78
CA PHE A 850 -12.89 25.57 39.41
C PHE A 850 -12.26 24.18 39.25
N ILE A 851 -11.03 23.96 39.74
CA ILE A 851 -10.37 22.64 39.64
C ILE A 851 -11.16 21.58 40.40
N GLN A 852 -11.69 21.91 41.58
CA GLN A 852 -12.51 21.01 42.39
C GLN A 852 -13.84 20.63 41.68
N ARG A 853 -14.43 21.56 40.92
CA ARG A 853 -15.70 21.36 40.21
C ARG A 853 -15.59 20.41 39.00
N PHE A 854 -14.49 20.46 38.26
CA PHE A 854 -14.27 19.63 37.07
C PHE A 854 -13.50 18.33 37.36
N GLY A 855 -12.80 18.25 38.48
CA GLY A 855 -12.08 17.05 38.90
C GLY A 855 -10.78 16.86 38.12
N TYR A 856 -10.70 15.83 37.29
CA TYR A 856 -9.48 15.47 36.56
C TYR A 856 -9.39 16.21 35.22
N ILE A 857 -8.35 17.03 35.07
CA ILE A 857 -8.08 17.83 33.87
C ILE A 857 -6.61 17.64 33.45
N VAL A 858 -6.38 17.48 32.16
CA VAL A 858 -5.04 17.51 31.56
C VAL A 858 -4.92 18.76 30.70
N ALA A 859 -4.14 19.75 31.14
CA ALA A 859 -3.83 20.93 30.34
C ALA A 859 -2.57 20.66 29.52
N PHE A 860 -2.56 21.03 28.24
CA PHE A 860 -1.45 20.77 27.34
C PHE A 860 -1.13 21.97 26.43
N LEU A 861 0.11 22.04 25.99
CA LEU A 861 0.65 23.05 25.08
C LEU A 861 1.54 22.36 24.06
N ALA A 862 1.30 22.58 22.78
CA ALA A 862 2.17 22.13 21.70
C ALA A 862 2.62 23.30 20.82
N THR A 863 3.87 23.25 20.39
CA THR A 863 4.51 24.32 19.62
C THR A 863 4.86 23.86 18.21
N HIS A 864 5.20 24.82 17.35
CA HIS A 864 5.57 24.55 15.95
C HIS A 864 6.91 23.80 15.78
N SER A 865 7.77 23.75 16.80
CA SER A 865 9.04 23.02 16.78
C SER A 865 8.91 21.53 17.13
N GLY A 866 7.71 21.05 17.42
CA GLY A 866 7.46 19.66 17.79
C GLY A 866 7.48 19.39 19.30
N LEU A 867 7.65 20.42 20.15
CA LEU A 867 7.60 20.30 21.60
C LEU A 867 6.15 20.28 22.10
N THR A 868 5.81 19.24 22.87
CA THR A 868 4.53 19.10 23.59
C THR A 868 4.78 19.03 25.10
N ARG A 869 4.03 19.82 25.88
CA ARG A 869 4.06 19.84 27.36
C ARG A 869 2.66 19.59 27.91
N TRP A 870 2.57 18.94 29.07
CA TRP A 870 1.29 18.72 29.74
C TRP A 870 1.38 18.76 31.26
N GLN A 871 0.27 19.16 31.88
CA GLN A 871 0.08 19.20 33.32
C GLN A 871 -1.25 18.55 33.70
N MET A 872 -1.27 17.91 34.86
CA MET A 872 -2.44 17.23 35.40
C MET A 872 -2.94 17.97 36.63
N HIS A 873 -4.24 18.23 36.68
CA HIS A 873 -4.91 18.90 37.79
C HIS A 873 -6.07 18.04 38.30
N PRO A 874 -6.11 17.70 39.61
CA PRO A 874 -5.02 17.81 40.57
C PRO A 874 -3.84 16.88 40.22
N PRO A 875 -2.60 17.20 40.65
CA PRO A 875 -1.44 16.35 40.40
C PRO A 875 -1.61 15.00 41.11
N LYS A 876 -1.58 13.90 40.38
CA LYS A 876 -1.54 12.53 40.92
C LYS A 876 -0.13 11.97 40.80
N GLU A 877 0.36 11.33 41.87
CA GLU A 877 1.72 10.78 41.94
C GLU A 877 1.89 9.43 41.21
N HIS A 878 0.82 8.66 41.04
CA HIS A 878 0.80 7.42 40.23
C HIS A 878 -0.54 7.32 39.47
N ASP A 879 -0.46 7.24 38.15
CA ASP A 879 -1.58 6.93 37.26
C ASP A 879 -1.13 5.71 36.44
N ASP A 880 -1.85 4.59 36.52
CA ASP A 880 -1.64 3.41 35.65
C ASP A 880 -2.03 3.70 34.18
N LYS A 881 -2.41 4.95 33.88
CA LYS A 881 -2.78 5.43 32.56
C LYS A 881 -1.57 5.93 31.77
N VAL A 882 -1.60 5.68 30.47
CA VAL A 882 -0.61 6.18 29.51
C VAL A 882 -0.57 7.71 29.57
N GLU A 883 0.63 8.29 29.70
CA GLU A 883 0.83 9.73 29.75
C GLU A 883 0.40 10.42 28.45
N PHE A 884 -0.20 11.61 28.55
CA PHE A 884 -0.72 12.36 27.40
C PHE A 884 0.31 12.52 26.26
N GLY A 885 1.54 12.91 26.57
CA GLY A 885 2.58 13.11 25.55
C GLY A 885 3.09 11.85 24.89
N LYS A 886 2.80 10.66 25.43
CA LYS A 886 3.06 9.37 24.75
C LYS A 886 1.93 8.98 23.82
N VAL A 887 0.70 9.42 24.09
CA VAL A 887 -0.46 9.20 23.23
C VAL A 887 -0.47 10.19 22.05
N TRP A 888 -0.13 11.46 22.31
CA TRP A 888 -0.19 12.55 21.34
C TRP A 888 1.16 13.29 21.16
N PRO A 889 2.23 12.62 20.69
CA PRO A 889 3.55 13.23 20.58
C PRO A 889 3.75 14.10 19.32
N ARG A 890 2.86 14.04 18.31
CA ARG A 890 3.14 14.56 16.95
C ARG A 890 2.84 16.06 16.74
N ALA A 891 2.58 16.81 17.80
CA ALA A 891 2.39 18.28 17.79
C ALA A 891 1.56 18.80 16.59
N ILE A 892 2.20 19.38 15.55
CA ILE A 892 1.54 19.97 14.37
C ILE A 892 0.72 18.96 13.56
N ASP A 893 1.14 17.71 13.51
CA ASP A 893 0.47 16.68 12.70
C ASP A 893 -0.79 16.14 13.39
N GLU A 894 -0.99 16.47 14.68
CA GLU A 894 -2.17 16.06 15.42
C GLU A 894 -3.46 16.74 14.94
N VAL A 895 -4.55 15.97 14.91
CA VAL A 895 -5.84 16.44 14.39
C VAL A 895 -6.37 17.65 15.15
N TRP A 896 -6.25 17.66 16.48
CA TRP A 896 -6.71 18.79 17.30
C TRP A 896 -5.88 20.06 17.05
N TYR A 897 -4.59 19.94 16.74
CA TYR A 897 -3.73 21.07 16.40
C TYR A 897 -4.17 21.67 15.06
N ARG A 898 -4.29 20.83 14.04
CA ARG A 898 -4.72 21.19 12.68
C ARG A 898 -6.09 21.87 12.67
N ARG A 899 -7.05 21.33 13.43
CA ARG A 899 -8.40 21.90 13.57
C ARG A 899 -8.40 23.23 14.30
N ALA A 900 -7.62 23.37 15.38
CA ALA A 900 -7.57 24.63 16.14
C ALA A 900 -7.02 25.79 15.29
N VAL A 901 -5.99 25.52 14.48
CA VAL A 901 -5.41 26.53 13.56
C VAL A 901 -6.41 26.92 12.46
N GLU A 902 -7.15 25.97 11.91
CA GLU A 902 -8.19 26.24 10.91
C GLU A 902 -9.35 27.05 11.51
N GLN A 903 -9.83 26.67 12.69
CA GLN A 903 -10.93 27.32 13.39
C GLN A 903 -10.62 28.78 13.78
N HIS A 904 -9.36 29.11 14.08
CA HIS A 904 -8.95 30.49 14.40
C HIS A 904 -9.26 31.50 13.28
N TYR A 905 -9.33 31.05 12.02
CA TYR A 905 -9.72 31.89 10.89
C TYR A 905 -11.22 32.11 10.76
N VAL A 906 -12.02 31.22 11.36
CA VAL A 906 -13.48 31.38 11.45
C VAL A 906 -13.80 32.33 12.60
N ASP A 907 -13.30 32.02 13.80
CA ASP A 907 -13.42 32.86 14.99
C ASP A 907 -12.13 32.79 15.82
N PRO A 908 -11.36 33.89 15.91
CA PRO A 908 -10.09 33.96 16.65
C PRO A 908 -10.19 33.67 18.14
N LEU A 909 -11.38 33.75 18.75
CA LEU A 909 -11.61 33.48 20.16
C LEU A 909 -12.14 32.07 20.43
N SER A 910 -12.50 31.34 19.38
CA SER A 910 -13.20 30.06 19.55
C SER A 910 -12.29 28.90 19.95
N TYR A 911 -12.79 28.04 20.83
CA TYR A 911 -12.19 26.75 21.19
C TYR A 911 -12.82 25.63 20.35
N VAL A 912 -11.99 24.70 19.89
CA VAL A 912 -12.44 23.48 19.19
C VAL A 912 -12.63 22.37 20.19
N TYR A 913 -13.89 21.99 20.42
CA TYR A 913 -14.27 20.84 21.23
C TYR A 913 -14.43 19.61 20.34
N SER A 914 -13.84 18.50 20.78
CA SER A 914 -13.92 17.21 20.09
C SER A 914 -13.97 16.06 21.09
N VAL A 915 -14.71 15.02 20.76
CA VAL A 915 -14.81 13.79 21.56
C VAL A 915 -13.99 12.71 20.88
N GLU A 916 -13.20 11.97 21.65
CA GLU A 916 -12.45 10.82 21.13
C GLU A 916 -13.42 9.73 20.64
N MET A 917 -13.36 9.45 19.34
CA MET A 917 -14.22 8.48 18.68
C MET A 917 -13.54 7.12 18.72
N ASN A 918 -13.40 6.52 19.91
CA ASN A 918 -12.70 5.25 20.05
C ASN A 918 -13.54 4.11 19.45
N THR A 919 -13.30 3.80 18.17
CA THR A 919 -14.07 2.84 17.37
C THR A 919 -13.78 1.39 17.71
N GLU A 920 -12.68 1.09 18.41
CA GLU A 920 -12.27 -0.28 18.74
C GLU A 920 -13.10 -0.93 19.85
N LYS A 921 -13.76 -0.12 20.68
CA LYS A 921 -14.57 -0.60 21.81
C LYS A 921 -15.94 0.06 21.76
N PHE A 922 -16.81 -0.46 20.88
CA PHE A 922 -18.24 -0.17 20.93
C PHE A 922 -18.99 -1.21 21.78
N PRO A 923 -19.88 -0.78 22.69
CA PRO A 923 -20.24 0.62 22.98
C PRO A 923 -19.11 1.37 23.66
N LEU A 924 -18.91 2.64 23.27
CA LEU A 924 -18.04 3.57 23.98
C LEU A 924 -18.43 3.49 25.46
N ASN A 925 -17.49 3.16 26.33
CA ASN A 925 -17.73 3.28 27.75
C ASN A 925 -17.69 4.78 28.08
N VAL A 926 -18.84 5.44 27.98
CA VAL A 926 -19.00 6.91 28.09
C VAL A 926 -18.41 7.44 29.40
N SER A 927 -18.42 6.61 30.47
CA SER A 927 -17.81 6.91 31.76
C SER A 927 -16.28 7.15 31.71
N SER A 928 -15.63 6.66 30.65
CA SER A 928 -14.19 6.81 30.41
C SER A 928 -13.85 7.78 29.27
N ALA A 929 -14.86 8.33 28.57
CA ALA A 929 -14.64 9.22 27.44
C ALA A 929 -14.09 10.59 27.88
N LEU A 930 -13.11 11.10 27.13
CA LEU A 930 -12.52 12.41 27.31
C LEU A 930 -12.94 13.36 26.19
N VAL A 931 -13.19 14.62 26.57
CA VAL A 931 -13.43 15.72 25.64
C VAL A 931 -12.15 16.53 25.56
N THR A 932 -11.65 16.74 24.34
CA THR A 932 -10.48 17.57 24.05
C THR A 932 -10.92 18.93 23.53
N ALA A 933 -10.52 19.99 24.23
CA ALA A 933 -10.70 21.37 23.81
C ALA A 933 -9.34 21.95 23.39
N ALA A 934 -9.24 22.52 22.19
CA ALA A 934 -8.00 23.09 21.66
C ALA A 934 -8.20 24.49 21.08
N HIS A 935 -7.19 25.35 21.22
CA HIS A 935 -7.19 26.72 20.75
C HIS A 935 -5.81 27.13 20.22
N ALA A 936 -5.79 27.73 19.03
CA ALA A 936 -4.56 28.19 18.41
C ALA A 936 -4.21 29.62 18.79
N VAL A 937 -2.97 29.82 19.22
CA VAL A 937 -2.40 31.13 19.56
C VAL A 937 -1.58 31.63 18.38
N PHE A 938 -1.95 32.80 17.87
CA PHE A 938 -1.26 33.46 16.76
C PHE A 938 -0.46 34.64 17.28
N HIS A 939 0.76 34.79 16.77
CA HIS A 939 1.56 35.99 16.98
C HIS A 939 1.40 36.92 15.77
N SER A 940 1.24 38.22 16.04
CA SER A 940 1.09 39.24 15.01
C SER A 940 2.16 40.32 15.12
N ASP A 941 2.86 40.58 14.03
CA ASP A 941 3.81 41.69 13.88
C ASP A 941 3.35 42.58 12.72
N GLY A 942 2.67 43.68 13.06
CA GLY A 942 2.00 44.55 12.09
C GLY A 942 0.91 43.83 11.30
N HIS A 943 1.10 43.71 9.98
CA HIS A 943 0.16 43.00 9.08
C HIS A 943 0.44 41.50 8.94
N ARG A 944 1.53 40.98 9.53
CA ARG A 944 1.91 39.57 9.41
C ARG A 944 1.39 38.80 10.62
N LYS A 945 0.79 37.64 10.38
CA LYS A 945 0.30 36.73 11.41
C LYS A 945 0.82 35.32 11.15
N ALA A 946 1.25 34.63 12.20
CA ALA A 946 1.70 33.24 12.13
C ALA A 946 1.24 32.46 13.38
N PRO A 947 0.90 31.16 13.25
CA PRO A 947 0.59 30.32 14.39
C PRO A 947 1.87 30.07 15.23
N ALA A 948 1.79 30.27 16.53
CA ALA A 948 2.90 30.09 17.46
C ALA A 948 2.82 28.74 18.20
N ALA A 949 1.67 28.50 18.82
CA ALA A 949 1.40 27.32 19.62
C ALA A 949 -0.10 27.03 19.63
N VAL A 950 -0.45 25.79 19.96
CA VAL A 950 -1.82 25.40 20.28
C VAL A 950 -1.86 24.98 21.73
N VAL A 951 -2.78 25.58 22.48
CA VAL A 951 -3.06 25.21 23.86
C VAL A 951 -4.39 24.49 23.95
N GLY A 952 -4.52 23.58 24.91
CA GLY A 952 -5.75 22.86 25.09
C GLY A 952 -5.84 22.18 26.44
N PHE A 953 -6.98 21.54 26.66
CA PHE A 953 -7.21 20.75 27.86
C PHE A 953 -8.15 19.58 27.56
N GLN A 954 -7.95 18.49 28.30
CA GLN A 954 -8.83 17.32 28.31
C GLN A 954 -9.53 17.18 29.65
N PHE A 955 -10.81 16.84 29.61
CA PHE A 955 -11.61 16.58 30.82
C PHE A 955 -12.67 15.51 30.52
N LYS A 956 -13.30 14.98 31.58
CA LYS A 956 -14.31 13.91 31.44
C LYS A 956 -15.58 14.40 30.75
N HIS A 957 -16.11 13.58 29.84
CA HIS A 957 -17.39 13.82 29.15
C HIS A 957 -18.58 14.00 30.10
N GLU A 958 -18.62 13.22 31.19
CA GLU A 958 -19.67 13.32 32.23
C GLU A 958 -19.83 14.75 32.74
N ARG A 959 -18.72 15.48 32.95
CA ARG A 959 -18.73 16.86 33.44
C ARG A 959 -19.30 17.85 32.44
N LEU A 960 -19.05 17.65 31.15
CA LEU A 960 -19.65 18.48 30.10
C LEU A 960 -21.16 18.30 30.06
N THR A 961 -21.62 17.05 30.21
CA THR A 961 -23.04 16.69 30.20
C THR A 961 -23.76 17.30 31.42
N GLU A 962 -23.21 17.14 32.62
CA GLU A 962 -23.74 17.77 33.85
C GLU A 962 -23.88 19.30 33.70
N TRP A 963 -22.90 19.94 33.06
CA TRP A 963 -22.92 21.39 32.84
C TRP A 963 -23.97 21.81 31.81
N PHE A 964 -24.07 21.06 30.72
CA PHE A 964 -25.07 21.25 29.68
C PHE A 964 -26.49 21.12 30.25
N ASP A 965 -26.74 20.09 31.06
CA ASP A 965 -28.04 19.84 31.68
C ASP A 965 -28.41 20.95 32.68
N ASN A 966 -27.45 21.45 33.46
CA ASN A 966 -27.68 22.54 34.40
C ASN A 966 -28.06 23.86 33.69
N ILE A 967 -27.40 24.18 32.57
CA ILE A 967 -27.71 25.41 31.82
C ILE A 967 -29.06 25.28 31.12
N THR A 968 -29.32 24.16 30.47
CA THR A 968 -30.56 23.93 29.70
C THR A 968 -31.78 23.66 30.59
N SER A 969 -31.58 23.32 31.86
CA SER A 969 -32.64 23.27 32.89
C SER A 969 -32.87 24.61 33.61
N SER A 970 -31.99 25.59 33.43
CA SER A 970 -32.13 26.92 34.05
C SER A 970 -33.01 27.85 33.21
N CYS A 971 -33.90 28.61 33.86
CA CYS A 971 -34.74 29.61 33.21
C CYS A 971 -34.47 31.02 33.75
N GLU A 972 -34.44 31.98 32.84
CA GLU A 972 -34.41 33.39 33.20
C GLU A 972 -35.82 33.85 33.60
N HIS A 973 -35.93 34.29 34.87
CA HIS A 973 -37.14 34.74 35.59
C HIS A 973 -38.07 33.61 36.09
N ASN A 974 -38.38 33.66 37.40
CA ASN A 974 -39.18 32.73 38.22
C ASN A 974 -40.63 32.47 37.73
N LYS A 975 -40.82 31.95 36.52
CA LYS A 975 -42.09 31.39 36.05
C LYS A 975 -41.87 29.99 35.51
N GLU A 976 -42.88 29.13 35.67
CA GLU A 976 -42.96 27.80 35.08
C GLU A 976 -42.60 27.87 33.58
N CYS A 977 -41.44 27.34 33.24
CA CYS A 977 -40.85 27.37 31.91
C CYS A 977 -40.55 25.93 31.49
N VAL A 978 -40.73 25.63 30.21
CA VAL A 978 -40.35 24.33 29.67
C VAL A 978 -38.87 24.33 29.33
N THR A 979 -38.19 23.28 29.75
CA THR A 979 -36.74 23.09 29.63
C THR A 979 -36.43 21.75 28.97
N CYS A 980 -35.16 21.56 28.60
CA CYS A 980 -34.64 20.29 28.07
C CYS A 980 -34.73 19.11 29.07
N ALA A 981 -35.04 19.38 30.35
CA ALA A 981 -35.28 18.34 31.34
C ALA A 981 -36.64 17.65 31.15
N SER A 982 -37.59 18.31 30.48
CA SER A 982 -38.89 17.70 30.16
C SER A 982 -38.75 16.53 29.18
N GLU A 983 -39.74 15.64 29.14
CA GLU A 983 -39.80 14.56 28.14
C GLU A 983 -40.31 15.06 26.77
N GLU A 984 -40.80 16.30 26.71
CA GLU A 984 -41.37 16.88 25.49
C GLU A 984 -40.29 17.45 24.54
N TRP A 985 -39.07 17.67 25.04
CA TRP A 985 -37.98 18.28 24.27
C TRP A 985 -36.66 17.51 24.40
N ASP A 986 -36.03 17.22 23.27
CA ASP A 986 -34.72 16.61 23.18
C ASP A 986 -33.67 17.66 22.79
N CYS A 987 -32.57 17.74 23.56
CA CYS A 987 -31.52 18.72 23.34
C CYS A 987 -30.19 18.04 23.03
N TYR A 988 -29.54 18.51 21.97
CA TYR A 988 -28.31 17.96 21.44
C TYR A 988 -27.25 19.03 21.27
N LEU A 989 -26.00 18.66 21.53
CA LEU A 989 -24.84 19.45 21.18
C LEU A 989 -24.09 18.76 20.04
N VAL A 990 -23.99 19.42 18.90
CA VAL A 990 -23.49 18.84 17.64
C VAL A 990 -22.25 19.59 17.18
N ASP A 991 -21.22 18.87 16.74
CA ASP A 991 -19.97 19.43 16.19
C ASP A 991 -20.19 20.11 14.83
N ASN A 992 -19.22 20.90 14.37
CA ASN A 992 -19.23 21.57 13.07
C ASN A 992 -19.29 20.60 11.87
N ASN A 993 -19.03 19.32 12.08
CA ASN A 993 -19.18 18.24 11.10
C ASN A 993 -20.41 17.34 11.32
N GLY A 994 -21.31 17.65 12.26
CA GLY A 994 -22.56 16.91 12.47
C GLY A 994 -22.46 15.72 13.44
N TRP A 995 -21.40 15.65 14.24
CA TRP A 995 -21.19 14.60 15.24
C TRP A 995 -21.79 14.98 16.59
N ILE A 996 -22.48 14.06 17.26
CA ILE A 996 -23.11 14.33 18.57
C ILE A 996 -22.03 14.33 19.66
N VAL A 997 -21.86 15.48 20.31
CA VAL A 997 -20.96 15.69 21.47
C VAL A 997 -21.67 15.39 22.78
N VAL A 998 -22.90 15.89 22.94
CA VAL A 998 -23.74 15.66 24.14
C VAL A 998 -25.16 15.31 23.69
N SER A 999 -25.73 14.30 24.35
CA SER A 999 -27.13 13.90 24.22
C SER A 999 -27.64 13.40 25.56
N LYS A 1000 -28.96 13.49 25.78
CA LYS A 1000 -29.67 12.91 26.93
C LYS A 1000 -29.47 11.39 27.02
N ASP A 1001 -29.34 10.71 25.88
CA ASP A 1001 -29.00 9.29 25.79
C ASP A 1001 -27.51 9.12 25.49
N SER A 1002 -26.79 8.55 26.46
CA SER A 1002 -25.34 8.37 26.39
C SER A 1002 -24.91 7.44 25.25
N THR A 1003 -25.78 6.56 24.75
CA THR A 1003 -25.47 5.65 23.63
C THR A 1003 -25.39 6.36 22.28
N GLN A 1004 -25.97 7.56 22.18
CA GLN A 1004 -26.00 8.37 20.96
C GLN A 1004 -24.75 9.25 20.80
N THR A 1005 -24.02 9.48 21.89
CA THR A 1005 -22.76 10.25 21.90
C THR A 1005 -21.72 9.61 20.98
N GLY A 1006 -21.07 10.42 20.15
CA GLY A 1006 -20.08 9.97 19.17
C GLY A 1006 -20.68 9.33 17.91
N GLN A 1007 -22.01 9.29 17.76
CA GLN A 1007 -22.66 8.93 16.50
C GLN A 1007 -22.95 10.17 15.64
N PHE A 1008 -23.12 9.95 14.34
CA PHE A 1008 -23.50 11.00 13.42
C PHE A 1008 -24.97 11.39 13.62
N PHE A 1009 -25.26 12.69 13.69
CA PHE A 1009 -26.60 13.20 13.97
C PHE A 1009 -27.64 12.74 12.94
N GLY A 1010 -27.28 12.68 11.64
CA GLY A 1010 -28.18 12.22 10.58
C GLY A 1010 -28.54 10.74 10.64
N LYS A 1011 -27.83 9.92 11.44
CA LYS A 1011 -28.19 8.51 11.69
C LYS A 1011 -29.29 8.39 12.75
N ILE A 1012 -29.32 9.31 13.71
CA ILE A 1012 -30.30 9.34 14.81
C ILE A 1012 -31.55 10.13 14.40
N ARG A 1013 -31.36 11.31 13.78
CA ARG A 1013 -32.40 12.25 13.33
C ARG A 1013 -32.17 12.69 11.88
N PRO A 1014 -32.41 11.80 10.88
CA PRO A 1014 -32.26 12.14 9.47
C PRO A 1014 -33.22 13.27 9.04
N ASP A 1015 -34.41 13.31 9.63
CA ASP A 1015 -35.46 14.30 9.37
C ASP A 1015 -35.05 15.74 9.67
N ILE A 1016 -34.19 15.95 10.67
CA ILE A 1016 -33.68 17.27 11.05
C ILE A 1016 -32.41 17.60 10.28
N MET A 1017 -31.50 16.64 10.16
CA MET A 1017 -30.25 16.85 9.44
C MET A 1017 -30.51 17.24 7.98
N LEU A 1018 -31.47 16.61 7.31
CA LEU A 1018 -31.89 17.01 5.95
C LEU A 1018 -32.39 18.45 5.90
N LYS A 1019 -33.21 18.89 6.86
CA LYS A 1019 -33.69 20.27 6.92
C LYS A 1019 -32.57 21.27 7.18
N LEU A 1020 -31.60 20.92 8.02
CA LEU A 1020 -30.41 21.75 8.25
C LEU A 1020 -29.57 21.89 6.98
N VAL A 1021 -29.58 20.88 6.10
CA VAL A 1021 -28.95 20.95 4.78
C VAL A 1021 -29.78 21.77 3.80
N GLU A 1022 -31.09 21.59 3.77
CA GLU A 1022 -32.02 22.41 2.96
C GLU A 1022 -31.98 23.90 3.35
N ASP A 1023 -31.79 24.19 4.64
CA ASP A 1023 -31.62 25.54 5.18
C ASP A 1023 -30.20 26.13 4.94
N GLU A 1024 -29.31 25.36 4.30
CA GLU A 1024 -27.89 25.71 4.06
C GLU A 1024 -27.08 25.98 5.35
N VAL A 1025 -27.51 25.44 6.50
CA VAL A 1025 -26.74 25.49 7.76
C VAL A 1025 -25.56 24.52 7.68
N TYR A 1026 -25.83 23.28 7.27
CA TYR A 1026 -24.81 22.31 6.89
C TYR A 1026 -24.76 22.21 5.37
N ARG A 1027 -23.55 22.14 4.83
CA ARG A 1027 -23.33 21.79 3.44
C ARG A 1027 -22.90 20.33 3.34
N THR A 1028 -23.51 19.60 2.40
CA THR A 1028 -23.05 18.27 1.98
C THR A 1028 -21.79 18.41 1.14
N VAL A 1029 -20.79 17.60 1.45
CA VAL A 1029 -19.52 17.52 0.73
C VAL A 1029 -19.38 16.07 0.26
N HIS A 1030 -19.43 15.88 -1.05
CA HIS A 1030 -19.22 14.56 -1.65
C HIS A 1030 -17.72 14.24 -1.64
N VAL A 1031 -17.33 13.15 -0.99
CA VAL A 1031 -15.95 12.69 -0.88
C VAL A 1031 -15.88 11.28 -1.45
N ILE A 1032 -14.88 11.06 -2.30
CA ILE A 1032 -14.64 9.77 -2.95
C ILE A 1032 -13.27 9.27 -2.51
N ASP A 1033 -13.24 8.05 -1.99
CA ASP A 1033 -12.03 7.30 -1.70
C ASP A 1033 -11.70 6.38 -2.87
N TYR A 1034 -10.74 6.82 -3.70
CA TYR A 1034 -10.20 6.04 -4.82
C TYR A 1034 -9.17 4.97 -4.38
N GLN A 1035 -8.79 4.94 -3.11
CA GLN A 1035 -7.82 3.99 -2.54
C GLN A 1035 -8.50 2.88 -1.73
N ALA A 1036 -9.83 2.75 -1.81
CA ALA A 1036 -10.59 1.78 -1.03
C ALA A 1036 -10.38 0.33 -1.51
N VAL A 1037 -10.69 -0.63 -0.64
CA VAL A 1037 -10.64 -2.07 -0.92
C VAL A 1037 -12.03 -2.66 -0.78
N CYS A 1038 -12.52 -3.32 -1.83
CA CYS A 1038 -13.78 -4.04 -1.84
C CYS A 1038 -13.55 -5.54 -1.98
N PHE A 1039 -14.46 -6.31 -1.39
CA PHE A 1039 -14.38 -7.75 -1.31
C PHE A 1039 -15.25 -8.38 -2.38
N ARG A 1040 -14.65 -9.15 -3.28
CA ARG A 1040 -15.37 -9.91 -4.32
C ARG A 1040 -15.44 -11.37 -3.91
N GLU A 1041 -16.59 -12.00 -4.11
CA GLU A 1041 -16.77 -13.42 -3.82
C GLU A 1041 -16.00 -14.30 -4.81
N LYS A 1042 -15.29 -15.30 -4.30
CA LYS A 1042 -14.56 -16.29 -5.11
C LYS A 1042 -15.46 -17.50 -5.32
N LYS A 1043 -15.85 -17.77 -6.58
CA LYS A 1043 -16.60 -18.99 -6.92
C LYS A 1043 -15.70 -20.20 -6.67
N VAL A 1044 -16.04 -21.00 -5.67
CA VAL A 1044 -15.30 -22.23 -5.36
C VAL A 1044 -15.95 -23.37 -6.15
N THR A 1045 -15.27 -23.89 -7.17
CA THR A 1045 -15.64 -25.17 -7.76
C THR A 1045 -15.25 -26.25 -6.76
N ASN A 1046 -16.25 -26.86 -6.11
CA ASN A 1046 -16.01 -27.88 -5.11
C ASN A 1046 -15.48 -29.16 -5.79
N PRO A 1047 -14.24 -29.62 -5.56
CA PRO A 1047 -13.68 -30.81 -6.20
C PRO A 1047 -14.43 -32.11 -5.84
N ALA A 1048 -15.38 -32.06 -4.89
CA ALA A 1048 -16.34 -33.11 -4.64
C ALA A 1048 -17.18 -33.46 -5.90
N SER A 1049 -17.40 -32.53 -6.84
CA SER A 1049 -18.04 -32.85 -8.12
C SER A 1049 -17.17 -33.74 -9.02
N THR A 1050 -15.84 -33.68 -8.86
CA THR A 1050 -14.88 -34.53 -9.58
C THR A 1050 -14.88 -35.97 -9.05
N ILE A 1051 -15.36 -36.22 -7.83
CA ILE A 1051 -15.58 -37.58 -7.28
C ILE A 1051 -16.90 -38.17 -7.78
N ARG A 1052 -17.79 -37.34 -8.33
CA ARG A 1052 -19.08 -37.76 -8.86
C ARG A 1052 -18.95 -38.41 -10.24
N THR A 1053 -17.99 -37.98 -11.07
CA THR A 1053 -17.80 -38.53 -12.42
C THR A 1053 -17.28 -39.97 -12.44
N PRO A 1054 -16.35 -40.43 -11.57
CA PRO A 1054 -15.99 -41.84 -11.47
C PRO A 1054 -17.13 -42.68 -10.90
N MET A 1055 -17.93 -42.16 -9.97
CA MET A 1055 -19.04 -42.89 -9.35
C MET A 1055 -20.26 -43.01 -10.28
N GLU A 1056 -20.50 -42.02 -11.13
CA GLU A 1056 -21.50 -42.09 -12.21
C GLU A 1056 -21.03 -43.00 -13.35
N ASN A 1057 -19.74 -42.99 -13.70
CA ASN A 1057 -19.16 -43.97 -14.62
C ASN A 1057 -19.21 -45.38 -14.04
N LEU A 1058 -18.93 -45.55 -12.73
CA LEU A 1058 -19.09 -46.81 -12.02
C LEU A 1058 -20.56 -47.24 -12.03
N ARG A 1059 -21.51 -46.32 -11.81
CA ARG A 1059 -22.95 -46.59 -11.89
C ARG A 1059 -23.39 -46.98 -13.30
N LEU A 1060 -22.84 -46.35 -14.35
CA LEU A 1060 -23.13 -46.69 -15.74
C LEU A 1060 -22.52 -48.04 -16.12
N ILE A 1061 -21.29 -48.33 -15.67
CA ILE A 1061 -20.65 -49.64 -15.84
C ILE A 1061 -21.43 -50.71 -15.09
N MET A 1062 -21.84 -50.46 -13.85
CA MET A 1062 -22.67 -51.37 -13.05
C MET A 1062 -24.06 -51.55 -13.66
N SER A 1063 -24.68 -50.48 -14.17
CA SER A 1063 -25.93 -50.56 -14.92
C SER A 1063 -25.75 -51.38 -16.18
N TRP A 1064 -24.69 -51.17 -16.95
CA TRP A 1064 -24.37 -51.97 -18.13
C TRP A 1064 -24.13 -53.44 -17.75
N PHE A 1065 -23.38 -53.72 -16.68
CA PHE A 1065 -23.14 -55.06 -16.16
C PHE A 1065 -24.46 -55.74 -15.78
N VAL A 1066 -25.31 -55.07 -15.00
CA VAL A 1066 -26.63 -55.59 -14.60
C VAL A 1066 -27.51 -55.82 -15.82
N THR A 1067 -27.55 -54.90 -16.78
CA THR A 1067 -28.38 -55.05 -17.99
C THR A 1067 -27.88 -56.22 -18.85
N THR A 1068 -26.56 -56.40 -18.95
CA THR A 1068 -25.92 -57.48 -19.71
C THR A 1068 -26.09 -58.82 -19.00
N SER A 1069 -26.00 -58.86 -17.66
CA SER A 1069 -26.27 -60.04 -16.85
C SER A 1069 -27.76 -60.43 -16.85
N VAL A 1070 -28.68 -59.46 -16.84
CA VAL A 1070 -30.12 -59.70 -16.98
C VAL A 1070 -30.45 -60.17 -18.40
N TRP A 1071 -29.79 -59.63 -19.43
CA TRP A 1071 -29.91 -60.11 -20.80
C TRP A 1071 -29.37 -61.54 -20.96
N LEU A 1072 -28.21 -61.84 -20.38
CA LEU A 1072 -27.64 -63.20 -20.31
C LEU A 1072 -28.55 -64.16 -19.54
N TYR A 1073 -29.06 -63.76 -18.38
CA TYR A 1073 -30.00 -64.56 -17.58
C TYR A 1073 -31.30 -64.82 -18.34
N ASN A 1074 -31.88 -63.82 -19.02
CA ASN A 1074 -33.07 -64.04 -19.86
C ASN A 1074 -32.79 -64.92 -21.08
N SER A 1075 -31.59 -64.82 -21.68
CA SER A 1075 -31.20 -65.67 -22.81
C SER A 1075 -30.97 -67.13 -22.40
N VAL A 1076 -30.53 -67.37 -21.16
CA VAL A 1076 -30.29 -68.71 -20.60
C VAL A 1076 -31.56 -69.30 -19.99
N SER A 1077 -32.41 -68.48 -19.36
CA SER A 1077 -33.70 -68.88 -18.76
C SER A 1077 -34.80 -69.18 -19.78
N LEU A 1078 -34.68 -68.73 -21.04
CA LEU A 1078 -35.57 -69.17 -22.12
C LEU A 1078 -35.24 -70.57 -22.66
N THR A 1079 -34.11 -71.15 -22.23
CA THR A 1079 -33.61 -72.47 -22.68
C THR A 1079 -33.67 -73.53 -21.58
N PHE A 1080 -33.90 -73.15 -20.32
CA PHE A 1080 -34.09 -74.08 -19.20
C PHE A 1080 -35.46 -73.86 -18.55
N ALA A 1081 -36.33 -74.85 -18.75
CA ALA A 1081 -37.50 -75.16 -17.93
C ALA A 1081 -38.71 -74.19 -18.04
N GLN A 1082 -39.86 -74.54 -18.63
CA GLN A 1082 -40.45 -75.86 -18.90
C GLN A 1082 -40.20 -76.91 -17.78
N SER A 1083 -40.24 -76.51 -16.51
CA SER A 1083 -40.49 -77.44 -15.40
C SER A 1083 -40.72 -76.70 -14.07
N SER A 1084 -41.96 -76.85 -13.56
CA SER A 1084 -42.40 -76.87 -12.14
C SER A 1084 -42.16 -75.64 -11.25
N TYR A 1085 -43.18 -74.86 -10.85
CA TYR A 1085 -44.12 -75.04 -9.70
C TYR A 1085 -43.47 -75.01 -8.30
N PHE A 1086 -43.61 -73.91 -7.53
CA PHE A 1086 -44.32 -73.80 -6.22
C PHE A 1086 -44.07 -72.47 -5.48
N ASP A 1087 -45.13 -72.00 -4.79
CA ASP A 1087 -45.26 -70.88 -3.82
C ASP A 1087 -44.33 -71.00 -2.59
N ASP A 1088 -43.99 -69.91 -1.87
CA ASP A 1088 -44.85 -69.29 -0.84
C ASP A 1088 -44.12 -68.23 0.04
N VAL A 1089 -44.95 -67.44 0.72
CA VAL A 1089 -44.73 -66.29 1.62
C VAL A 1089 -44.38 -66.69 3.07
N ALA A 1090 -43.59 -65.87 3.80
CA ALA A 1090 -43.60 -65.65 5.28
C ALA A 1090 -42.22 -65.14 5.80
N TYR A 1091 -41.99 -64.59 7.00
CA TYR A 1091 -42.67 -63.68 7.95
C TYR A 1091 -41.67 -63.49 9.15
N GLN A 1092 -41.62 -62.30 9.77
CA GLN A 1092 -41.29 -61.99 11.20
C GLN A 1092 -39.94 -62.36 11.87
N ASN A 1093 -39.25 -61.36 12.47
CA ASN A 1093 -39.14 -60.95 13.91
C ASN A 1093 -38.20 -61.86 14.75
N TYR A 1094 -37.27 -61.38 15.60
CA TYR A 1094 -37.44 -60.74 16.93
C TYR A 1094 -36.03 -60.29 17.45
N GLU A 1095 -35.85 -59.09 18.05
CA GLU A 1095 -35.65 -58.81 19.52
C GLU A 1095 -34.42 -59.50 20.18
N ASN A 1096 -33.60 -58.95 21.09
CA ASN A 1096 -33.64 -57.77 21.97
C ASN A 1096 -32.22 -57.41 22.49
N ASP A 1097 -32.08 -56.12 22.87
CA ASP A 1097 -31.43 -55.48 24.04
C ASP A 1097 -30.12 -55.99 24.65
N GLU A 1098 -29.21 -55.03 24.89
CA GLU A 1098 -28.90 -54.59 26.26
C GLU A 1098 -28.31 -53.16 26.30
N ASP A 1099 -28.88 -52.35 27.21
CA ASP A 1099 -28.64 -50.94 27.47
C ASP A 1099 -27.34 -50.64 28.24
N THR A 1100 -26.83 -49.41 28.08
CA THR A 1100 -26.38 -48.59 29.22
C THR A 1100 -26.33 -47.11 28.79
N ASP A 1101 -27.31 -46.36 29.26
CA ASP A 1101 -27.46 -44.91 29.09
C ASP A 1101 -26.54 -44.09 30.02
N ASP A 1102 -26.05 -42.96 29.53
CA ASP A 1102 -25.70 -41.80 30.35
C ASP A 1102 -26.41 -40.55 29.76
N PRO A 1103 -27.36 -39.91 30.47
CA PRO A 1103 -28.29 -38.96 29.86
C PRO A 1103 -27.86 -37.50 30.09
N SER A 1104 -27.09 -36.92 29.17
CA SER A 1104 -27.05 -35.45 29.03
C SER A 1104 -26.57 -34.96 27.65
N MET A 1105 -27.33 -35.22 26.60
CA MET A 1105 -27.30 -34.32 25.44
C MET A 1105 -28.64 -34.32 24.72
N SER A 1106 -29.35 -33.21 24.86
CA SER A 1106 -30.56 -32.91 24.09
C SER A 1106 -30.31 -33.18 22.59
N LYS A 1107 -31.21 -33.95 21.97
CA LYS A 1107 -31.24 -34.31 20.54
C LYS A 1107 -30.85 -33.12 19.65
N PRO A 1108 -30.05 -33.32 18.59
CA PRO A 1108 -29.86 -32.28 17.58
C PRO A 1108 -31.19 -32.02 16.85
N PRO A 1109 -31.48 -30.77 16.43
CA PRO A 1109 -32.66 -30.50 15.63
C PRO A 1109 -32.48 -31.12 14.24
N THR A 1110 -33.61 -31.39 13.59
CA THR A 1110 -33.77 -31.93 12.24
C THR A 1110 -32.72 -31.45 11.22
N ARG A 1111 -32.25 -32.37 10.35
CA ARG A 1111 -31.25 -32.17 9.25
C ARG A 1111 -31.42 -30.92 8.38
N ILE A 1112 -32.63 -30.33 8.34
CA ILE A 1112 -32.92 -29.11 7.57
C ILE A 1112 -32.20 -27.91 8.20
N HIS A 1113 -32.10 -27.88 9.53
CA HIS A 1113 -31.43 -26.79 10.22
C HIS A 1113 -29.89 -26.88 10.12
N GLU A 1114 -29.29 -28.07 10.03
CA GLU A 1114 -27.83 -28.24 9.83
C GLU A 1114 -27.30 -27.50 8.58
N ARG A 1115 -28.05 -27.53 7.47
CA ARG A 1115 -27.63 -26.88 6.21
C ARG A 1115 -27.63 -25.35 6.28
N ASP A 1116 -28.55 -24.75 7.04
CA ASP A 1116 -28.55 -23.29 7.25
C ASP A 1116 -27.53 -22.88 8.32
N PHE A 1117 -27.17 -23.79 9.24
CA PHE A 1117 -26.13 -23.55 10.24
C PHE A 1117 -24.70 -23.67 9.70
N GLU A 1118 -24.46 -24.53 8.69
CA GLU A 1118 -23.17 -24.57 7.99
C GLU A 1118 -22.87 -23.23 7.28
N LYS A 1119 -23.89 -22.52 6.78
CA LYS A 1119 -23.73 -21.20 6.14
C LYS A 1119 -23.23 -20.10 7.10
N ILE A 1120 -23.53 -20.19 8.40
CA ILE A 1120 -23.11 -19.17 9.38
C ILE A 1120 -21.60 -19.29 9.70
N VAL A 1121 -21.05 -20.49 9.55
CA VAL A 1121 -19.64 -20.80 9.82
C VAL A 1121 -18.78 -20.69 8.58
N LEU A 1122 -19.32 -21.08 7.41
CA LEU A 1122 -18.64 -20.97 6.14
C LEU A 1122 -18.44 -19.50 5.79
N ILE A 1123 -17.18 -19.08 5.68
CA ILE A 1123 -16.86 -17.78 5.11
C ILE A 1123 -17.07 -17.91 3.60
N ASN A 1124 -17.87 -17.00 3.05
CA ASN A 1124 -17.85 -16.81 1.61
C ASN A 1124 -16.47 -16.28 1.26
N ARG A 1125 -15.63 -17.11 0.63
CA ARG A 1125 -14.23 -16.74 0.38
C ARG A 1125 -14.22 -15.49 -0.46
N THR A 1126 -13.58 -14.44 0.04
CA THR A 1126 -13.50 -13.17 -0.65
C THR A 1126 -12.09 -12.92 -1.14
N ARG A 1127 -11.98 -12.03 -2.12
CA ARG A 1127 -10.71 -11.52 -2.61
C ARG A 1127 -10.71 -10.00 -2.47
N PRO A 1128 -9.68 -9.40 -1.87
CA PRO A 1128 -9.53 -7.95 -1.81
C PRO A 1128 -9.19 -7.42 -3.20
N THR A 1129 -9.99 -6.46 -3.66
CA THR A 1129 -9.81 -5.77 -4.94
C THR A 1129 -9.88 -4.26 -4.73
N PRO A 1130 -9.07 -3.46 -5.45
CA PRO A 1130 -9.20 -2.02 -5.40
C PRO A 1130 -10.57 -1.60 -5.95
N CYS A 1131 -11.22 -0.66 -5.28
CA CYS A 1131 -12.50 -0.09 -5.68
C CYS A 1131 -12.59 1.38 -5.27
N ASP A 1132 -13.55 2.08 -5.87
CA ASP A 1132 -13.86 3.44 -5.46
C ASP A 1132 -15.04 3.37 -4.48
N ARG A 1133 -14.92 4.06 -3.34
CA ARG A 1133 -16.03 4.24 -2.40
C ARG A 1133 -16.41 5.70 -2.31
N GLU A 1134 -17.69 6.00 -2.29
CA GLU A 1134 -18.19 7.35 -2.07
C GLU A 1134 -18.85 7.50 -0.69
N MET A 1135 -18.75 8.70 -0.15
CA MET A 1135 -19.38 9.09 1.10
C MET A 1135 -19.79 10.57 1.05
N PHE A 1136 -20.81 10.90 1.83
CA PHE A 1136 -21.30 12.27 1.96
C PHE A 1136 -21.00 12.76 3.38
N LEU A 1137 -20.07 13.70 3.47
CA LEU A 1137 -19.68 14.34 4.73
C LEU A 1137 -20.34 15.71 4.86
N TYR A 1138 -20.36 16.25 6.06
CA TYR A 1138 -21.07 17.49 6.36
C TYR A 1138 -20.14 18.48 7.04
N GLN A 1139 -20.31 19.76 6.71
CA GLN A 1139 -19.58 20.88 7.31
C GLN A 1139 -20.53 22.07 7.45
N ILE A 1140 -20.49 22.78 8.58
CA ILE A 1140 -21.23 24.04 8.75
C ILE A 1140 -20.73 25.07 7.73
N ASP A 1141 -21.66 25.75 7.05
CA ASP A 1141 -21.34 26.91 6.23
C ASP A 1141 -21.52 28.20 7.05
N TYR A 1142 -20.40 28.78 7.48
CA TYR A 1142 -20.39 30.00 8.30
C TYR A 1142 -20.88 31.26 7.57
N LYS A 1143 -21.09 31.21 6.24
CA LYS A 1143 -21.58 32.37 5.48
C LYS A 1143 -23.05 32.68 5.82
N ASN A 1144 -23.29 33.89 6.33
CA ASN A 1144 -24.63 34.38 6.74
C ASN A 1144 -25.36 33.43 7.71
N LEU A 1145 -24.61 32.72 8.56
CA LEU A 1145 -25.11 31.64 9.41
C LEU A 1145 -26.22 32.10 10.38
N GLU A 1146 -26.07 33.27 11.00
CA GLU A 1146 -27.08 33.80 11.94
C GLU A 1146 -28.46 33.95 11.28
N ALA A 1147 -28.51 34.44 10.04
CA ALA A 1147 -29.76 34.58 9.30
C ALA A 1147 -30.37 33.22 8.93
N LYS A 1148 -29.54 32.21 8.67
CA LYS A 1148 -29.98 30.83 8.35
C LYS A 1148 -30.54 30.11 9.59
N LEU A 1149 -29.96 30.37 10.76
CA LEU A 1149 -30.38 29.80 12.05
C LEU A 1149 -31.65 30.47 12.61
N ASN A 1150 -31.81 31.78 12.41
CA ASN A 1150 -32.93 32.59 12.92
C ASN A 1150 -34.24 32.36 12.14
N LYS A 1151 -34.72 31.11 12.08
CA LYS A 1151 -36.00 30.74 11.46
C LYS A 1151 -37.00 30.26 12.52
N PRO A 1152 -38.29 30.69 12.46
CA PRO A 1152 -39.28 30.35 13.47
C PRO A 1152 -39.67 28.86 13.41
N LEU A 1153 -40.07 28.32 14.57
CA LEU A 1153 -40.60 26.96 14.68
C LEU A 1153 -41.95 26.86 13.98
N THR A 1154 -42.12 25.83 13.16
CA THR A 1154 -43.38 25.53 12.46
C THR A 1154 -43.81 24.12 12.80
N GLU A 1155 -44.90 23.96 13.58
CA GLU A 1155 -45.48 22.71 14.09
C GLU A 1155 -44.59 21.47 13.90
N CYS A 1156 -44.99 20.51 13.05
CA CYS A 1156 -44.16 19.35 12.70
C CYS A 1156 -43.46 19.46 11.33
N SER A 1157 -43.57 20.60 10.63
CA SER A 1157 -42.79 20.87 9.42
C SER A 1157 -41.35 21.27 9.74
N ARG A 1158 -41.09 21.93 10.87
CA ARG A 1158 -39.76 22.28 11.40
C ARG A 1158 -39.82 22.24 12.93
N PRO A 1159 -39.70 21.05 13.54
CA PRO A 1159 -39.90 20.85 14.98
C PRO A 1159 -38.61 21.14 15.79
N PHE A 1160 -37.77 22.07 15.37
CA PHE A 1160 -36.47 22.31 16.04
C PHE A 1160 -36.00 23.76 15.97
N TYR A 1161 -35.23 24.14 17.00
CA TYR A 1161 -34.39 25.32 17.03
C TYR A 1161 -32.92 24.91 16.87
N ALA A 1162 -32.13 25.74 16.17
CA ALA A 1162 -30.70 25.55 16.03
C ALA A 1162 -30.00 26.87 16.36
N GLN A 1163 -29.01 26.83 17.26
CA GLN A 1163 -28.29 28.00 17.75
C GLN A 1163 -26.80 27.69 17.88
N LEU A 1164 -25.94 28.58 17.38
CA LEU A 1164 -24.49 28.45 17.58
C LEU A 1164 -24.14 28.73 19.05
N VAL A 1165 -23.25 27.92 19.61
CA VAL A 1165 -22.68 28.16 20.93
C VAL A 1165 -21.47 29.09 20.78
N ASN A 1166 -21.57 30.32 21.29
CA ASN A 1166 -20.56 31.36 21.12
C ASN A 1166 -19.16 30.88 21.57
N TYR A 1167 -18.11 31.33 20.87
CA TYR A 1167 -16.71 30.97 21.15
C TYR A 1167 -16.41 29.46 21.05
N THR A 1168 -17.24 28.68 20.34
CA THR A 1168 -17.00 27.25 20.12
C THR A 1168 -17.34 26.83 18.69
N ASN A 1169 -16.91 25.63 18.30
CA ASN A 1169 -17.31 24.96 17.05
C ASN A 1169 -18.67 24.25 17.12
N MET A 1170 -19.41 24.35 18.22
CA MET A 1170 -20.59 23.52 18.49
C MET A 1170 -21.91 24.24 18.15
N LEU A 1171 -22.89 23.45 17.71
CA LEU A 1171 -24.26 23.85 17.44
C LEU A 1171 -25.21 23.19 18.45
N LEU A 1172 -26.00 24.01 19.14
CA LEU A 1172 -27.08 23.57 20.01
C LEU A 1172 -28.33 23.34 19.16
N VAL A 1173 -28.86 22.11 19.19
CA VAL A 1173 -30.10 21.72 18.49
C VAL A 1173 -31.13 21.27 19.51
N VAL A 1174 -32.25 22.00 19.60
CA VAL A 1174 -33.36 21.73 20.53
C VAL A 1174 -34.56 21.27 19.72
N VAL A 1175 -35.09 20.09 20.02
CA VAL A 1175 -36.06 19.38 19.20
C VAL A 1175 -37.32 19.08 19.98
N ASP A 1176 -38.48 19.31 19.37
CA ASP A 1176 -39.78 18.90 19.90
C ASP A 1176 -39.95 17.38 19.70
N ALA A 1177 -39.99 16.64 20.81
CA ALA A 1177 -40.10 15.18 20.84
C ALA A 1177 -41.55 14.69 20.59
N MET A 1178 -42.55 15.59 20.67
CA MET A 1178 -43.96 15.24 20.43
C MET A 1178 -44.27 15.01 18.94
N CYS A 1179 -43.44 15.52 18.03
CA CYS A 1179 -43.61 15.28 16.60
C CYS A 1179 -43.11 13.88 16.22
N ALA A 1180 -43.96 13.11 15.55
CA ALA A 1180 -43.60 11.79 15.03
C ALA A 1180 -42.38 11.87 14.10
N LYS A 1181 -41.40 10.98 14.32
CA LYS A 1181 -40.24 10.82 13.44
C LYS A 1181 -40.74 10.47 12.04
N LYS A 1182 -40.38 11.29 11.05
CA LYS A 1182 -40.67 10.97 9.65
C LYS A 1182 -39.70 9.88 9.20
N ASP A 1183 -40.23 8.81 8.60
CA ASP A 1183 -39.41 7.79 7.93
C ASP A 1183 -38.81 8.39 6.66
N VAL A 1184 -37.63 8.99 6.82
CA VAL A 1184 -36.79 9.46 5.71
C VAL A 1184 -35.56 8.55 5.62
N SER A 1185 -35.03 8.38 4.41
CA SER A 1185 -33.81 7.60 4.19
C SER A 1185 -32.68 8.09 5.10
N ILE A 1186 -32.07 7.16 5.81
CA ILE A 1186 -30.94 7.44 6.72
C ILE A 1186 -29.82 8.09 5.92
N LEU A 1187 -29.37 9.27 6.35
CA LEU A 1187 -28.18 9.91 5.81
C LEU A 1187 -26.95 9.16 6.33
N SER A 1188 -26.42 8.25 5.53
CA SER A 1188 -25.23 7.48 5.88
C SER A 1188 -23.96 8.29 5.60
N ILE A 1189 -23.04 8.29 6.58
CA ILE A 1189 -21.64 8.68 6.40
C ILE A 1189 -20.78 7.46 6.02
N ASP A 1190 -21.31 6.25 6.20
CA ASP A 1190 -20.57 5.02 5.93
C ASP A 1190 -20.26 4.92 4.43
N PRO A 1191 -19.01 4.56 4.06
CA PRO A 1191 -18.58 4.58 2.68
C PRO A 1191 -19.28 3.47 1.86
N ALA A 1192 -19.89 3.86 0.74
CA ALA A 1192 -20.58 2.95 -0.17
C ALA A 1192 -19.73 2.68 -1.42
N GLU A 1193 -19.77 1.45 -1.95
CA GLU A 1193 -19.06 1.12 -3.19
C GLU A 1193 -19.73 1.81 -4.39
N VAL A 1194 -18.93 2.50 -5.20
CA VAL A 1194 -19.39 3.04 -6.50
C VAL A 1194 -19.54 1.87 -7.47
N GLN A 1195 -20.77 1.64 -7.94
CA GLN A 1195 -21.04 0.58 -8.90
C GLN A 1195 -20.77 1.05 -10.32
N TYR A 1196 -19.80 0.42 -10.98
CA TYR A 1196 -19.52 0.60 -12.40
C TYR A 1196 -20.03 -0.61 -13.20
N ASN A 1197 -20.40 -0.40 -14.47
CA ASN A 1197 -20.81 -1.48 -15.37
C ASN A 1197 -19.67 -2.44 -15.72
N GLU A 1198 -18.41 -2.00 -15.56
CA GLU A 1198 -17.20 -2.72 -15.92
C GLU A 1198 -16.20 -2.75 -14.75
N SER A 1199 -15.15 -3.57 -14.85
CA SER A 1199 -14.10 -3.60 -13.84
C SER A 1199 -13.29 -2.29 -13.82
N LEU A 1200 -12.75 -1.94 -12.65
CA LEU A 1200 -12.00 -0.70 -12.47
C LEU A 1200 -10.79 -0.57 -13.43
N PRO A 1201 -9.99 -1.63 -13.69
CA PRO A 1201 -8.93 -1.59 -14.71
C PRO A 1201 -9.45 -1.20 -16.10
N CYS A 1202 -10.58 -1.77 -16.54
CA CYS A 1202 -11.21 -1.45 -17.81
C CYS A 1202 -11.64 0.01 -17.89
N LEU A 1203 -12.22 0.55 -16.81
CA LEU A 1203 -12.62 1.95 -16.74
C LEU A 1203 -11.42 2.89 -16.87
N LYS A 1204 -10.30 2.59 -16.17
CA LYS A 1204 -9.06 3.35 -16.28
C LYS A 1204 -8.45 3.29 -17.69
N HIS A 1205 -8.57 2.15 -18.37
CA HIS A 1205 -8.09 1.99 -19.75
C HIS A 1205 -8.90 2.82 -20.75
N LYS A 1206 -10.23 2.88 -20.60
CA LYS A 1206 -11.11 3.69 -21.46
C LYS A 1206 -10.89 5.19 -21.31
N HIS A 1207 -10.43 5.63 -20.13
CA HIS A 1207 -10.10 7.02 -19.84
C HIS A 1207 -8.62 7.15 -19.43
N PRO A 1208 -7.69 6.94 -20.39
CA PRO A 1208 -6.27 6.95 -20.07
C PRO A 1208 -5.84 8.37 -19.69
N LEU A 1209 -5.05 8.46 -18.63
CA LEU A 1209 -4.45 9.71 -18.21
C LEU A 1209 -3.17 9.98 -18.99
N TYR A 1210 -2.84 11.26 -19.18
CA TYR A 1210 -1.60 11.66 -19.86
C TYR A 1210 -0.36 11.06 -19.16
N ARG A 1211 0.66 10.66 -19.91
CA ARG A 1211 1.94 10.24 -19.33
C ARG A 1211 3.09 10.76 -20.16
N LYS A 1212 4.25 10.94 -19.54
CA LYS A 1212 5.48 11.26 -20.24
C LYS A 1212 6.31 10.00 -20.44
N GLN A 1213 6.66 9.72 -21.70
CA GLN A 1213 7.51 8.59 -22.05
C GLN A 1213 8.91 8.73 -21.40
N PRO A 1214 9.58 7.62 -21.05
CA PRO A 1214 10.96 7.65 -20.58
C PRO A 1214 11.90 8.35 -21.58
N SER A 1215 12.87 9.10 -21.08
CA SER A 1215 13.80 9.89 -21.92
C SER A 1215 14.84 9.05 -22.65
N SER A 1216 15.17 7.86 -22.14
CA SER A 1216 16.11 6.92 -22.75
C SER A 1216 15.42 5.66 -23.26
N CYS A 1217 15.59 5.36 -24.55
CA CYS A 1217 15.21 4.11 -25.18
C CYS A 1217 16.35 3.65 -26.10
N ILE A 1218 16.86 2.44 -25.87
CA ILE A 1218 17.90 1.83 -26.70
C ILE A 1218 17.32 0.54 -27.28
N ARG A 1219 17.01 0.57 -28.58
CA ARG A 1219 16.21 -0.49 -29.25
C ARG A 1219 16.96 -1.33 -30.27
N ASN A 1220 17.95 -0.76 -30.94
CA ASN A 1220 18.73 -1.44 -31.97
C ASN A 1220 20.20 -1.02 -31.94
N HIS A 1221 21.05 -1.95 -32.37
CA HIS A 1221 22.46 -1.69 -32.63
C HIS A 1221 22.84 -2.37 -33.96
N THR A 1222 23.67 -1.74 -34.78
CA THR A 1222 24.05 -2.27 -36.10
C THR A 1222 24.75 -3.62 -36.00
N GLU A 1223 25.57 -3.79 -34.96
CA GLU A 1223 26.35 -5.00 -34.73
C GLU A 1223 25.57 -6.15 -34.06
N GLU A 1224 24.29 -5.93 -33.71
CA GLU A 1224 23.44 -6.98 -33.13
C GLU A 1224 23.15 -8.12 -34.12
N SER A 1225 23.11 -7.82 -35.43
CA SER A 1225 22.90 -8.84 -36.48
C SER A 1225 24.02 -9.86 -36.58
N ASN A 1226 25.18 -9.60 -35.98
CA ASN A 1226 26.33 -10.50 -35.99
C ASN A 1226 26.28 -11.55 -34.86
N ILE A 1227 25.21 -11.56 -34.06
CA ILE A 1227 25.03 -12.49 -32.93
C ILE A 1227 24.11 -13.64 -33.34
N ASP A 1228 24.68 -14.83 -33.58
CA ASP A 1228 23.95 -16.04 -34.03
C ASP A 1228 23.39 -16.90 -32.86
N MET A 1229 23.42 -16.40 -31.63
CA MET A 1229 22.92 -17.13 -30.46
C MET A 1229 21.39 -17.15 -30.38
N CYS A 1230 20.80 -18.31 -30.69
CA CYS A 1230 19.38 -18.62 -30.61
C CYS A 1230 19.19 -19.97 -29.89
N GLY A 1231 18.34 -20.02 -28.85
CA GLY A 1231 18.33 -21.00 -27.76
C GLY A 1231 18.60 -22.49 -28.07
N ARG A 1232 19.15 -23.20 -27.08
CA ARG A 1232 19.44 -24.64 -27.12
C ARG A 1232 18.18 -25.44 -26.76
N GLY A 1233 17.73 -26.32 -27.64
CA GLY A 1233 16.67 -27.28 -27.33
C GLY A 1233 17.19 -28.38 -26.42
N SER A 1234 16.41 -28.80 -25.42
CA SER A 1234 16.68 -30.05 -24.71
C SER A 1234 16.33 -31.20 -25.63
N LEU A 1235 17.34 -31.92 -26.12
CA LEU A 1235 17.13 -33.17 -26.84
C LEU A 1235 16.89 -34.27 -25.80
N PRO A 1236 15.85 -35.11 -25.97
CA PRO A 1236 15.61 -36.21 -25.05
C PRO A 1236 16.81 -37.15 -25.09
N THR A 1237 17.43 -37.39 -23.94
CA THR A 1237 18.40 -38.46 -23.78
C THR A 1237 17.65 -39.78 -23.96
N LYS A 1238 17.86 -40.46 -25.10
CA LYS A 1238 17.32 -41.80 -25.33
C LYS A 1238 17.86 -42.74 -24.25
N ASN A 1239 17.00 -43.18 -23.34
CA ASN A 1239 17.29 -44.30 -22.46
C ASN A 1239 17.34 -45.58 -23.30
N VAL A 1240 18.55 -46.02 -23.63
CA VAL A 1240 18.83 -47.24 -24.43
C VAL A 1240 18.34 -48.54 -23.74
N LEU A 1241 17.91 -48.47 -22.49
CA LEU A 1241 17.53 -49.64 -21.69
C LEU A 1241 16.12 -50.21 -21.92
N TRP A 1242 15.24 -49.52 -22.68
CA TRP A 1242 13.83 -49.97 -22.82
C TRP A 1242 13.51 -50.80 -24.06
N VAL A 1243 14.37 -50.79 -25.08
CA VAL A 1243 14.18 -51.57 -26.32
C VAL A 1243 14.24 -53.10 -26.11
N PRO A 1244 15.12 -53.68 -25.27
CA PRO A 1244 15.13 -55.14 -25.09
C PRO A 1244 13.92 -55.63 -24.30
N PHE A 1245 13.35 -54.81 -23.40
CA PHE A 1245 12.18 -55.18 -22.60
C PHE A 1245 10.90 -55.24 -23.43
N THR A 1246 10.72 -54.33 -24.38
CA THR A 1246 9.56 -54.34 -25.29
C THR A 1246 9.61 -55.50 -26.28
N ILE A 1247 10.81 -55.88 -26.75
CA ILE A 1247 10.98 -57.03 -27.66
C ILE A 1247 10.71 -58.34 -26.91
N LEU A 1248 11.14 -58.46 -25.65
CA LEU A 1248 10.82 -59.62 -24.82
C LEU A 1248 9.32 -59.73 -24.54
N HIS A 1249 8.65 -58.59 -24.28
CA HIS A 1249 7.21 -58.58 -23.99
C HIS A 1249 6.34 -58.94 -25.21
N ILE A 1250 6.75 -58.51 -26.42
CA ILE A 1250 6.08 -58.85 -27.68
C ILE A 1250 6.30 -60.33 -28.04
N LEU A 1251 7.48 -60.88 -27.76
CA LEU A 1251 7.76 -62.31 -27.90
C LEU A 1251 6.96 -63.16 -26.88
N TRP A 1252 6.76 -62.65 -25.66
CA TRP A 1252 5.96 -63.33 -24.64
C TRP A 1252 4.47 -63.37 -24.99
N ILE A 1253 3.93 -62.29 -25.57
CA ILE A 1253 2.52 -62.22 -26.00
C ILE A 1253 2.24 -63.13 -27.21
N LYS A 1254 3.22 -63.36 -28.09
CA LYS A 1254 3.10 -64.29 -29.24
C LYS A 1254 3.21 -65.78 -28.88
N ILE A 1255 3.56 -66.13 -27.65
CA ILE A 1255 3.64 -67.53 -27.18
C ILE A 1255 2.36 -67.94 -26.42
N ILE A 1256 1.53 -66.96 -26.02
CA ILE A 1256 0.31 -67.17 -25.22
C ILE A 1256 -0.98 -67.07 -26.07
N PHE A 1257 -0.92 -66.48 -27.27
CA PHE A 1257 -1.94 -66.56 -28.33
C PHE A 1257 -1.44 -67.43 -29.46
#